data_AF-A0A7G6WLI2-F1
#
_entry.id   AF-A0A7G6WLI2-F1
#
_cell.length_a   1.000
_cell.length_b   1.000
_cell.length_c   1.000
_cell.angle_alpha   90.00
_cell.angle_beta   90.00
_cell.angle_gamma   90.00
#
_symmetry.space_group_name_H-M   'P 1'
#
loop_
_entity.id
_entity.type
_entity.pdbx_description
1 polymer ?
#
loop_
_entity_poly.entity_id
_entity_poly.type
_entity_poly.pdbx_seq_one_letter_code
_entity_poly.pdbx_strand_id
1 'polypeptide(L)'
;MRLIHFHDVDDTGTGWTNTKGLGLPGGWAFSGLDKVWSEYQADLVGALSSDPRWKQTDHYLYQVHNLDRLDEIARVALRRDNDVAEKLLDHLVRNWDTYARHTQAQLAFVGAGKWPSSRTAPPRATSEELVNAGPDLWLYRLRNHAICPTSHGPRRPNQSWRRSEELVRRLGRSGRDADDYLPVLKQPTGVPTSTLRACLDELQVRGELTPAAFTVEDAHDLCVRISHIYPSGITDQALRSELRPIYRQMFELLAGSTVNKGVPLSGTPLAARTASGYEFLAARDVVYASVSGSRERSGVQDKVPLFVLEAEPGALRPLRELFGTPLLESALEWSAMPGETALEASGLGSFRQGLRDLIPPLLARLSADRADRSRADQRALTEFAEKLEPVESLSLSCSFRGQNLGQIPQRTYHVRRSEDSGCQGFAVWAGHAWPPIAEDAHTLAMALAETLEVNTVETFLSFINANPAQRQQLLDLAGAAEKLEEVQQDLADLGGDAYQAEQLANRTEGNELDTTDGESTEAATGRADRIPPAATRAAPRIPLHRYEDLLIDGEVIRIEGSGPQHETTGSNGQPGAAGDGHGDQAGDSSGAPRAAAGTDLNELDRLGMRITFAFEERRFIGRKTVVLPGETPPENADVLIVDVSSPEMIATAIEQSTVVEEVFDQLAEQGISQLYPGFDVLTIQGGSIDRMIELKSSGVDAQAQAMSWNEWKTAGGELRSRFWLCLVGNLRADLENAPPFVRAVQDPFGTLASSKSEDVIRKRTVQLRVREFAAADQLTLELRHEEDAPAQDDT
;
A
#
# COMPACT_ATOMS: atom_id res chain seq x y z
N MET A 1 42.41 4.42 -12.12
CA MET A 1 42.20 3.08 -11.55
C MET A 1 42.17 2.06 -12.67
N ARG A 2 42.63 0.82 -12.42
CA ARG A 2 42.77 -0.24 -13.43
C ARG A 2 42.08 -1.52 -12.94
N LEU A 3 41.36 -2.18 -13.85
CA LEU A 3 40.94 -3.56 -13.67
C LEU A 3 42.12 -4.50 -13.91
N ILE A 4 42.32 -5.44 -13.00
CA ILE A 4 43.39 -6.44 -13.06
C ILE A 4 42.72 -7.79 -13.18
N HIS A 5 42.84 -8.40 -14.37
CA HIS A 5 42.40 -9.77 -14.56
C HIS A 5 43.32 -10.70 -13.76
N PHE A 6 42.80 -11.77 -13.15
CA PHE A 6 43.65 -12.66 -12.33
C PHE A 6 44.82 -13.28 -13.10
N HIS A 7 44.64 -13.57 -14.39
CA HIS A 7 45.72 -13.96 -15.31
C HIS A 7 46.87 -12.96 -15.43
N ASP A 8 46.63 -11.66 -15.27
CA ASP A 8 47.68 -10.63 -15.41
C ASP A 8 48.74 -10.72 -14.30
N VAL A 9 48.42 -11.43 -13.20
CA VAL A 9 49.23 -11.48 -11.98
C VAL A 9 49.47 -12.91 -11.49
N ASP A 10 49.07 -13.91 -12.27
CA ASP A 10 49.34 -15.32 -11.99
C ASP A 10 50.77 -15.68 -12.41
N ASP A 11 51.71 -15.61 -11.46
CA ASP A 11 53.12 -15.92 -11.66
C ASP A 11 53.39 -17.41 -11.93
N THR A 12 52.39 -18.29 -11.77
CA THR A 12 52.57 -19.75 -11.90
C THR A 12 52.51 -20.25 -13.34
N GLY A 13 51.98 -19.45 -14.28
CA GLY A 13 51.84 -19.83 -15.69
C GLY A 13 50.88 -20.99 -15.94
N THR A 14 50.09 -21.40 -14.93
CA THR A 14 49.15 -22.52 -14.99
C THR A 14 47.75 -22.10 -15.47
N GLY A 15 47.50 -20.79 -15.56
CA GLY A 15 46.26 -20.22 -16.08
C GLY A 15 45.06 -20.53 -15.20
N TRP A 16 43.86 -20.54 -15.78
CA TRP A 16 42.59 -20.53 -15.04
C TRP A 16 42.32 -21.85 -14.30
N THR A 17 43.05 -22.92 -14.67
CA THR A 17 42.93 -24.24 -14.07
C THR A 17 43.46 -24.37 -12.64
N ASN A 18 44.22 -23.39 -12.13
CA ASN A 18 44.63 -23.36 -10.72
C ASN A 18 43.51 -22.93 -9.76
N THR A 19 42.42 -22.37 -10.29
CA THR A 19 41.28 -21.88 -9.52
C THR A 19 40.22 -22.96 -9.27
N LYS A 20 40.59 -24.24 -9.37
CA LYS A 20 39.67 -25.38 -9.18
C LYS A 20 38.91 -25.24 -7.86
N GLY A 21 37.59 -25.37 -7.91
CA GLY A 21 36.72 -25.17 -6.76
C GLY A 21 36.47 -23.70 -6.43
N LEU A 22 36.72 -22.79 -7.37
CA LEU A 22 36.59 -21.33 -7.21
C LEU A 22 37.52 -20.76 -6.13
N GLY A 23 38.72 -21.32 -6.02
CA GLY A 23 39.74 -20.86 -5.08
C GLY A 23 40.22 -19.44 -5.39
N LEU A 24 40.63 -18.71 -4.34
CA LEU A 24 41.20 -17.37 -4.46
C LEU A 24 42.38 -17.38 -5.44
N PRO A 25 42.38 -16.55 -6.49
CA PRO A 25 43.52 -16.46 -7.38
C PRO A 25 44.79 -16.03 -6.65
N GLY A 26 45.93 -16.57 -7.09
CA GLY A 26 47.24 -16.08 -6.67
C GLY A 26 47.57 -14.69 -7.22
N GLY A 27 48.66 -14.12 -6.74
CA GLY A 27 49.20 -12.85 -7.24
C GLY A 27 48.95 -11.64 -6.33
N TRP A 28 49.76 -10.61 -6.51
CA TRP A 28 49.78 -9.43 -5.64
C TRP A 28 48.44 -8.68 -5.58
N ALA A 29 47.66 -8.71 -6.67
CA ALA A 29 46.38 -8.01 -6.74
C ALA A 29 45.27 -8.69 -5.93
N PHE A 30 45.41 -9.99 -5.60
CA PHE A 30 44.39 -10.75 -4.86
C PHE A 30 44.81 -11.03 -3.40
N SER A 31 46.05 -10.65 -3.04
CA SER A 31 46.61 -10.82 -1.70
C SER A 31 45.80 -10.08 -0.64
N GLY A 32 45.47 -10.77 0.45
CA GLY A 32 44.75 -10.21 1.61
C GLY A 32 43.24 -10.09 1.43
N LEU A 33 42.67 -10.68 0.37
CA LEU A 33 41.23 -10.71 0.12
C LEU A 33 40.53 -11.96 0.68
N ASP A 34 41.19 -12.79 1.49
CA ASP A 34 40.71 -14.11 1.94
C ASP A 34 39.26 -14.08 2.50
N LYS A 35 38.96 -13.08 3.34
CA LYS A 35 37.64 -12.92 3.95
C LYS A 35 36.59 -12.52 2.90
N VAL A 36 36.85 -11.47 2.14
CA VAL A 36 35.93 -10.96 1.10
C VAL A 36 35.73 -12.01 0.01
N TRP A 37 36.77 -12.76 -0.31
CA TRP A 37 36.71 -13.85 -1.28
C TRP A 37 35.84 -15.00 -0.81
N SER A 38 35.90 -15.37 0.47
CA SER A 38 35.05 -16.43 1.01
C SER A 38 33.56 -16.07 0.91
N GLU A 39 33.23 -14.80 1.19
CA GLU A 39 31.87 -14.25 1.04
C GLU A 39 31.45 -14.25 -0.45
N TYR A 40 32.31 -13.72 -1.33
CA TYR A 40 32.07 -13.69 -2.77
C TYR A 40 31.90 -15.09 -3.38
N GLN A 41 32.75 -16.04 -2.99
CA GLN A 41 32.69 -17.43 -3.44
C GLN A 41 31.37 -18.08 -3.00
N ALA A 42 30.91 -17.82 -1.77
CA ALA A 42 29.63 -18.33 -1.30
C ALA A 42 28.47 -17.80 -2.15
N ASP A 43 28.49 -16.51 -2.54
CA ASP A 43 27.48 -15.91 -3.41
C ASP A 43 27.48 -16.53 -4.82
N LEU A 44 28.67 -16.75 -5.41
CA LEU A 44 28.80 -17.42 -6.71
C LEU A 44 28.27 -18.87 -6.67
N VAL A 45 28.59 -19.61 -5.61
CA VAL A 45 28.09 -20.98 -5.39
C VAL A 45 26.58 -20.97 -5.19
N GLY A 46 26.06 -20.06 -4.39
CA GLY A 46 24.62 -19.91 -4.17
C GLY A 46 23.86 -19.69 -5.47
N ALA A 47 24.36 -18.78 -6.32
CA ALA A 47 23.74 -18.43 -7.60
C ALA A 47 23.72 -19.58 -8.62
N LEU A 48 24.71 -20.48 -8.58
CA LEU A 48 24.90 -21.51 -9.61
C LEU A 48 24.71 -22.95 -9.13
N SER A 49 24.51 -23.18 -7.84
CA SER A 49 24.32 -24.53 -7.27
C SER A 49 23.11 -25.29 -7.83
N SER A 50 22.13 -24.57 -8.41
CA SER A 50 20.96 -25.12 -9.09
C SER A 50 21.18 -25.45 -10.57
N ASP A 51 22.31 -25.05 -11.18
CA ASP A 51 22.62 -25.38 -12.57
C ASP A 51 22.78 -26.91 -12.71
N PRO A 52 22.08 -27.56 -13.66
CA PRO A 52 22.13 -29.02 -13.83
C PRO A 52 23.54 -29.58 -14.01
N ARG A 53 24.46 -28.78 -14.57
CA ARG A 53 25.85 -29.17 -14.85
C ARG A 53 26.73 -29.11 -13.59
N TRP A 54 26.32 -28.40 -12.53
CA TRP A 54 27.12 -28.16 -11.33
C TRP A 54 27.60 -29.46 -10.67
N LYS A 55 26.75 -30.49 -10.59
CA LYS A 55 27.12 -31.77 -9.96
C LYS A 55 28.04 -32.64 -10.81
N GLN A 56 28.15 -32.36 -12.11
CA GLN A 56 28.84 -33.22 -13.10
C GLN A 56 30.15 -32.61 -13.59
N THR A 57 30.48 -31.40 -13.13
CA THR A 57 31.63 -30.64 -13.61
C THR A 57 32.52 -30.17 -12.45
N ASP A 58 33.79 -29.99 -12.75
CA ASP A 58 34.73 -29.20 -11.94
C ASP A 58 34.57 -27.72 -12.32
N HIS A 59 34.54 -26.84 -11.30
CA HIS A 59 34.31 -25.40 -11.48
C HIS A 59 35.60 -24.61 -11.35
N TYR A 60 35.81 -23.66 -12.26
CA TYR A 60 36.97 -22.78 -12.28
C TYR A 60 36.54 -21.34 -12.57
N LEU A 61 37.30 -20.38 -12.09
CA LEU A 61 37.19 -18.98 -12.50
C LEU A 61 37.72 -18.83 -13.92
N TYR A 62 36.98 -18.17 -14.80
CA TYR A 62 37.40 -17.90 -16.16
C TYR A 62 37.64 -16.41 -16.41
N GLN A 63 36.70 -15.57 -15.98
CA GLN A 63 36.83 -14.11 -16.03
C GLN A 63 36.47 -13.51 -14.67
N VAL A 64 37.49 -12.98 -13.98
CA VAL A 64 37.33 -12.24 -12.72
C VAL A 64 38.40 -11.16 -12.65
N HIS A 65 38.00 -9.96 -12.27
CA HIS A 65 38.86 -8.79 -12.15
C HIS A 65 38.86 -8.22 -10.75
N ASN A 66 40.03 -7.79 -10.29
CA ASN A 66 40.13 -6.91 -9.15
C ASN A 66 40.27 -5.45 -9.58
N LEU A 67 39.85 -4.52 -8.71
CA LEU A 67 40.09 -3.08 -8.89
C LEU A 67 41.25 -2.65 -8.01
N ASP A 68 42.31 -2.19 -8.68
CA ASP A 68 43.55 -1.84 -8.00
C ASP A 68 43.36 -0.77 -6.91
N ARG A 69 43.99 -0.99 -5.75
CA ARG A 69 43.97 -0.11 -4.56
C ARG A 69 42.59 0.25 -4.01
N LEU A 70 41.53 -0.48 -4.35
CA LEU A 70 40.16 -0.15 -3.92
C LEU A 70 40.01 0.03 -2.39
N ASP A 71 40.56 -0.89 -1.58
CA ASP A 71 40.44 -0.79 -0.11
C ASP A 71 41.08 0.49 0.46
N GLU A 72 42.18 0.93 -0.14
CA GLU A 72 42.87 2.13 0.28
C GLU A 72 42.08 3.37 -0.09
N ILE A 73 41.55 3.41 -1.32
CA ILE A 73 40.69 4.49 -1.80
C ILE A 73 39.44 4.57 -0.91
N ALA A 74 38.77 3.45 -0.64
CA ALA A 74 37.60 3.40 0.23
C ALA A 74 37.93 3.85 1.66
N ARG A 75 39.09 3.45 2.20
CA ARG A 75 39.56 3.89 3.53
C ARG A 75 39.83 5.40 3.58
N VAL A 76 40.39 5.98 2.52
CA VAL A 76 40.60 7.43 2.45
C VAL A 76 39.28 8.17 2.27
N ALA A 77 38.38 7.66 1.42
CA ALA A 77 37.06 8.25 1.18
C ALA A 77 36.27 8.46 2.49
N LEU A 78 36.35 7.50 3.42
CA LEU A 78 35.68 7.56 4.73
C LEU A 78 36.23 8.63 5.70
N ARG A 79 37.37 9.26 5.41
CA ARG A 79 37.89 10.34 6.26
C ARG A 79 37.01 11.58 6.12
N ARG A 80 37.01 12.47 7.13
CA ARG A 80 36.30 13.75 7.03
C ARG A 80 36.95 14.65 5.98
N ASP A 81 36.16 15.55 5.40
CA ASP A 81 36.59 16.69 4.58
C ASP A 81 37.54 16.34 3.42
N ASN A 82 37.19 15.32 2.63
CA ASN A 82 37.87 15.01 1.37
C ASN A 82 36.87 14.75 0.24
N ASP A 83 37.37 14.80 -0.99
CA ASP A 83 36.61 14.64 -2.22
C ASP A 83 36.87 13.30 -2.93
N VAL A 84 37.46 12.31 -2.22
CA VAL A 84 37.89 11.05 -2.83
C VAL A 84 36.70 10.22 -3.32
N ALA A 85 35.60 10.18 -2.57
CA ALA A 85 34.38 9.51 -3.02
C ALA A 85 33.79 10.16 -4.29
N GLU A 86 33.81 11.50 -4.35
CA GLU A 86 33.34 12.26 -5.51
C GLU A 86 34.21 11.99 -6.74
N LYS A 87 35.54 12.04 -6.58
CA LYS A 87 36.51 11.71 -7.64
C LYS A 87 36.42 10.25 -8.09
N LEU A 88 36.17 9.33 -7.17
CA LEU A 88 36.00 7.91 -7.49
C LEU A 88 34.76 7.70 -8.36
N LEU A 89 33.61 8.25 -7.95
CA LEU A 89 32.38 8.15 -8.74
C LEU A 89 32.54 8.83 -10.11
N ASP A 90 33.11 10.04 -10.16
CA ASP A 90 33.37 10.75 -11.42
C ASP A 90 34.29 9.93 -12.35
N HIS A 91 35.36 9.31 -11.81
CA HIS A 91 36.23 8.41 -12.57
C HIS A 91 35.48 7.20 -13.11
N LEU A 92 34.65 6.54 -12.30
CA LEU A 92 33.88 5.37 -12.72
C LEU A 92 32.90 5.71 -13.84
N VAL A 93 32.14 6.80 -13.71
CA VAL A 93 31.14 7.21 -14.70
C VAL A 93 31.80 7.66 -16.01
N ARG A 94 32.87 8.48 -15.95
CA ARG A 94 33.56 8.95 -17.16
C ARG A 94 34.25 7.84 -17.95
N ASN A 95 34.61 6.74 -17.29
CA ASN A 95 35.27 5.60 -17.90
C ASN A 95 34.35 4.38 -17.99
N TRP A 96 33.03 4.58 -17.87
CA TRP A 96 32.07 3.50 -17.74
C TRP A 96 32.11 2.51 -18.90
N ASP A 97 32.31 2.97 -20.15
CA ASP A 97 32.40 2.10 -21.33
C ASP A 97 33.51 1.04 -21.25
N THR A 98 34.55 1.29 -20.43
CA THR A 98 35.61 0.33 -20.14
C THR A 98 35.17 -0.67 -19.07
N TYR A 99 34.56 -0.20 -17.99
CA TYR A 99 34.11 -1.05 -16.87
C TYR A 99 32.88 -1.90 -17.22
N ALA A 100 31.95 -1.36 -18.02
CA ALA A 100 30.70 -1.99 -18.41
C ALA A 100 30.90 -3.35 -19.12
N ARG A 101 32.05 -3.56 -19.76
CA ARG A 101 32.41 -4.82 -20.43
C ARG A 101 32.76 -5.95 -19.46
N HIS A 102 32.97 -5.63 -18.19
CA HIS A 102 33.47 -6.54 -17.17
C HIS A 102 32.61 -6.53 -15.91
N THR A 103 31.29 -6.27 -16.02
CA THR A 103 30.39 -6.24 -14.85
C THR A 103 30.06 -7.63 -14.32
N GLN A 104 30.24 -8.67 -15.14
CA GLN A 104 29.89 -10.06 -14.81
C GLN A 104 31.14 -10.94 -14.70
N ALA A 105 31.18 -11.79 -13.68
CA ALA A 105 32.13 -12.89 -13.58
C ALA A 105 31.71 -14.05 -14.49
N GLN A 106 32.70 -14.71 -15.08
CA GLN A 106 32.50 -15.94 -15.84
C GLN A 106 33.22 -17.12 -15.18
N LEU A 107 32.53 -18.24 -15.11
CA LEU A 107 33.07 -19.51 -14.65
C LEU A 107 33.12 -20.52 -15.80
N ALA A 108 34.05 -21.46 -15.70
CA ALA A 108 34.15 -22.60 -16.60
C ALA A 108 33.71 -23.88 -15.88
N PHE A 109 32.69 -24.54 -16.45
CA PHE A 109 32.15 -25.82 -16.01
C PHE A 109 32.75 -26.91 -16.88
N VAL A 110 33.74 -27.60 -16.33
CA VAL A 110 34.56 -28.55 -17.07
C VAL A 110 34.24 -29.97 -16.61
N GLY A 111 34.01 -30.91 -17.53
CA GLY A 111 33.85 -32.32 -17.16
C GLY A 111 34.97 -32.84 -16.25
N ALA A 112 34.62 -33.62 -15.22
CA ALA A 112 35.58 -34.09 -14.22
C ALA A 112 36.80 -34.79 -14.86
N GLY A 113 38.01 -34.35 -14.48
CA GLY A 113 39.26 -34.94 -14.96
C GLY A 113 39.65 -34.59 -16.41
N LYS A 114 38.89 -33.72 -17.11
CA LYS A 114 39.16 -33.34 -18.51
C LYS A 114 40.47 -32.57 -18.70
N TRP A 115 40.89 -31.74 -17.73
CA TRP A 115 42.13 -30.98 -17.80
C TRP A 115 43.10 -31.35 -16.66
N PRO A 116 44.35 -31.79 -16.96
CA PRO A 116 45.36 -32.04 -15.94
C PRO A 116 45.94 -30.73 -15.39
N SER A 117 46.30 -30.72 -14.10
CA SER A 117 46.85 -29.56 -13.36
C SER A 117 48.25 -29.08 -13.80
N SER A 118 48.80 -29.59 -14.90
CA SER A 118 50.22 -29.42 -15.27
C SER A 118 50.42 -29.19 -16.78
N ARG A 119 49.75 -28.20 -17.36
CA ARG A 119 50.12 -27.67 -18.69
C ARG A 119 50.55 -26.22 -18.57
N THR A 120 51.66 -25.88 -19.21
CA THR A 120 52.24 -24.53 -19.32
C THR A 120 51.38 -23.54 -20.13
N ALA A 121 50.27 -24.01 -20.72
CA ALA A 121 49.19 -23.19 -21.24
C ALA A 121 47.89 -24.04 -21.26
N PRO A 122 46.95 -23.83 -20.33
CA PRO A 122 45.67 -24.54 -20.39
C PRO A 122 44.88 -24.10 -21.63
N PRO A 123 44.15 -25.02 -22.29
CA PRO A 123 43.26 -24.65 -23.39
C PRO A 123 42.16 -23.70 -22.90
N ARG A 124 41.63 -22.90 -23.82
CA ARG A 124 40.47 -22.03 -23.54
C ARG A 124 39.25 -22.90 -23.30
N ALA A 125 38.43 -22.53 -22.32
CA ALA A 125 37.11 -23.12 -22.16
C ALA A 125 36.26 -22.85 -23.41
N THR A 126 35.41 -23.80 -23.78
CA THR A 126 34.47 -23.62 -24.89
C THR A 126 33.30 -22.73 -24.46
N SER A 127 32.58 -22.14 -25.42
CA SER A 127 31.40 -21.33 -25.11
C SER A 127 30.31 -22.11 -24.34
N GLU A 128 30.24 -23.43 -24.53
CA GLU A 128 29.30 -24.33 -23.82
C GLU A 128 29.73 -24.59 -22.36
N GLU A 129 31.02 -24.47 -22.07
CA GLU A 129 31.57 -24.60 -20.72
C GLU A 129 31.45 -23.30 -19.91
N LEU A 130 31.22 -22.16 -20.57
CA LEU A 130 31.18 -20.86 -19.91
C LEU A 130 29.80 -20.52 -19.35
N VAL A 131 29.78 -19.99 -18.13
CA VAL A 131 28.57 -19.60 -17.41
C VAL A 131 28.81 -18.25 -16.73
N ASN A 132 27.84 -17.33 -16.84
CA ASN A 132 27.86 -16.09 -16.07
C ASN A 132 27.41 -16.38 -14.64
N ALA A 133 28.14 -15.88 -13.66
CA ALA A 133 27.96 -16.26 -12.25
C ALA A 133 27.48 -15.12 -11.33
N GLY A 134 27.23 -13.94 -11.90
CA GLY A 134 26.86 -12.73 -11.16
C GLY A 134 27.94 -11.64 -11.26
N PRO A 135 27.93 -10.63 -10.36
CA PRO A 135 28.82 -9.49 -10.48
C PRO A 135 30.28 -9.92 -10.41
N ASP A 136 31.13 -9.30 -11.25
CA ASP A 136 32.57 -9.46 -11.16
C ASP A 136 33.08 -8.94 -9.79
N LEU A 137 34.19 -9.49 -9.28
CA LEU A 137 34.73 -9.20 -7.95
C LEU A 137 34.90 -7.71 -7.72
N TRP A 138 35.40 -6.94 -8.71
CA TRP A 138 35.56 -5.50 -8.52
C TRP A 138 34.22 -4.78 -8.25
N LEU A 139 33.16 -5.19 -8.94
CA LEU A 139 31.83 -4.60 -8.80
C LEU A 139 31.20 -5.05 -7.48
N TYR A 140 31.34 -6.33 -7.15
CA TYR A 140 30.95 -6.87 -5.84
C TYR A 140 31.57 -6.08 -4.69
N ARG A 141 32.87 -5.78 -4.77
CA ARG A 141 33.57 -4.98 -3.75
C ARG A 141 33.07 -3.55 -3.72
N LEU A 142 32.86 -2.89 -4.86
CA LEU A 142 32.29 -1.53 -4.89
C LEU A 142 30.90 -1.46 -4.26
N ARG A 143 30.03 -2.45 -4.53
CA ARG A 143 28.70 -2.57 -3.91
C ARG A 143 28.75 -2.68 -2.39
N ASN A 144 29.85 -3.21 -1.84
CA ASN A 144 30.01 -3.44 -0.40
C ASN A 144 30.84 -2.36 0.34
N HIS A 145 31.48 -1.44 -0.37
CA HIS A 145 32.19 -0.32 0.24
C HIS A 145 31.35 0.97 0.27
N ALA A 146 31.58 1.79 1.30
CA ALA A 146 30.98 3.11 1.43
C ALA A 146 31.70 4.13 0.52
N ILE A 147 31.46 4.04 -0.78
CA ILE A 147 32.13 4.82 -1.83
C ILE A 147 31.24 5.83 -2.53
N CYS A 148 29.92 5.77 -2.33
CA CYS A 148 28.99 6.72 -2.92
C CYS A 148 29.04 8.04 -2.15
N PRO A 149 29.41 9.16 -2.78
CA PRO A 149 29.41 10.47 -2.13
C PRO A 149 27.97 10.93 -1.88
N THR A 150 27.59 11.17 -0.63
CA THR A 150 26.25 11.69 -0.29
C THR A 150 26.35 12.95 0.57
N SER A 151 25.21 13.65 0.74
CA SER A 151 25.06 14.75 1.71
C SER A 151 25.41 14.34 3.15
N HIS A 152 25.32 13.05 3.48
CA HIS A 152 25.58 12.49 4.82
C HIS A 152 26.98 11.84 4.93
N GLY A 153 27.87 12.17 4.00
CA GLY A 153 29.18 11.52 3.83
C GLY A 153 29.08 10.25 2.98
N PRO A 154 30.20 9.53 2.76
CA PRO A 154 30.17 8.35 1.93
C PRO A 154 29.27 7.24 2.49
N ARG A 155 28.51 6.59 1.61
CA ARG A 155 27.60 5.48 1.91
C ARG A 155 27.78 4.35 0.92
N ARG A 156 27.29 3.16 1.26
CA ARG A 156 27.21 2.06 0.29
C ARG A 156 26.22 2.42 -0.82
N PRO A 157 26.38 1.90 -2.04
CA PRO A 157 25.42 2.14 -3.10
C PRO A 157 23.96 1.84 -2.72
N ASN A 158 23.69 0.68 -2.12
CA ASN A 158 22.35 0.29 -1.68
C ASN A 158 21.79 1.11 -0.51
N GLN A 159 22.62 1.94 0.13
CA GLN A 159 22.21 2.91 1.16
C GLN A 159 22.11 4.34 0.60
N SER A 160 22.43 4.56 -0.67
CA SER A 160 22.44 5.88 -1.30
C SER A 160 21.24 6.06 -2.23
N TRP A 161 20.67 7.27 -2.25
CA TRP A 161 19.53 7.61 -3.11
C TRP A 161 19.97 8.46 -4.30
N ARG A 162 19.49 8.15 -5.50
CA ARG A 162 19.59 9.09 -6.61
C ARG A 162 18.73 10.30 -6.34
N ARG A 163 19.20 11.46 -6.78
CA ARG A 163 18.36 12.65 -6.82
C ARG A 163 17.29 12.46 -7.91
N SER A 164 16.01 12.43 -7.50
CA SER A 164 14.86 12.34 -8.39
C SER A 164 13.82 13.41 -8.03
N GLU A 165 12.93 13.73 -8.97
CA GLU A 165 11.84 14.68 -8.74
C GLU A 165 10.91 14.21 -7.63
N GLU A 166 10.61 12.91 -7.55
CA GLU A 166 9.74 12.36 -6.52
C GLU A 166 10.35 12.48 -5.11
N LEU A 167 11.65 12.26 -4.99
CA LEU A 167 12.38 12.43 -3.73
C LEU A 167 12.32 13.91 -3.27
N VAL A 168 12.55 14.85 -4.19
CA VAL A 168 12.43 16.29 -3.90
C VAL A 168 11.00 16.68 -3.59
N ARG A 169 10.00 16.16 -4.32
CA ARG A 169 8.57 16.47 -4.12
C ARG A 169 8.08 16.03 -2.74
N ARG A 170 8.52 14.87 -2.26
CA ARG A 170 8.12 14.32 -0.96
C ARG A 170 8.82 14.98 0.22
N LEU A 171 10.13 15.19 0.13
CA LEU A 171 10.96 15.59 1.27
C LEU A 171 11.44 17.05 1.22
N GLY A 172 11.47 17.69 0.04
CA GLY A 172 11.83 19.10 -0.11
C GLY A 172 10.73 20.02 0.41
N ARG A 173 11.01 20.78 1.49
CA ARG A 173 10.06 21.66 2.17
C ARG A 173 10.79 22.81 2.88
N SER A 174 10.15 23.98 2.97
CA SER A 174 10.61 25.14 3.76
C SER A 174 12.07 25.58 3.52
N GLY A 175 12.53 25.51 2.26
CA GLY A 175 13.90 25.86 1.91
C GLY A 175 14.95 24.81 2.28
N ARG A 176 14.54 23.66 2.85
CA ARG A 176 15.37 22.47 2.99
C ARG A 176 15.16 21.55 1.80
N ASP A 177 16.26 20.92 1.42
CA ASP A 177 16.29 20.00 0.31
C ASP A 177 16.24 18.54 0.83
N ALA A 178 15.88 17.61 -0.03
CA ALA A 178 15.65 16.22 0.37
C ALA A 178 16.93 15.51 0.85
N ASP A 179 18.09 16.05 0.48
CA ASP A 179 19.42 15.64 0.90
C ASP A 179 19.74 16.02 2.36
N ASP A 180 18.96 16.91 2.98
CA ASP A 180 18.99 17.14 4.43
C ASP A 180 18.43 15.95 5.22
N TYR A 181 17.58 15.13 4.59
CA TYR A 181 16.79 14.08 5.23
C TYR A 181 17.27 12.67 4.91
N LEU A 182 17.64 12.41 3.66
CA LEU A 182 18.14 11.12 3.19
C LEU A 182 19.55 11.27 2.58
N PRO A 183 20.37 10.19 2.56
CA PRO A 183 21.69 10.20 1.94
C PRO A 183 21.60 10.25 0.42
N VAL A 184 21.38 11.44 -0.12
CA VAL A 184 21.25 11.67 -1.57
C VAL A 184 22.64 11.76 -2.21
N LEU A 185 22.82 11.02 -3.30
CA LEU A 185 24.06 10.96 -4.06
C LEU A 185 24.40 12.31 -4.69
N LYS A 186 25.63 12.78 -4.48
CA LYS A 186 26.21 13.90 -5.22
C LYS A 186 26.60 13.42 -6.62
N GLN A 187 25.85 13.84 -7.63
CA GLN A 187 26.02 13.35 -9.00
C GLN A 187 27.13 14.11 -9.75
N PRO A 188 27.98 13.41 -10.52
CA PRO A 188 28.95 14.05 -11.41
C PRO A 188 28.27 14.96 -12.45
N THR A 189 28.88 16.09 -12.76
CA THR A 189 28.41 17.02 -13.78
C THR A 189 29.18 16.85 -15.10
N GLY A 190 28.54 17.21 -16.22
CA GLY A 190 29.17 17.12 -17.54
C GLY A 190 29.43 15.69 -18.03
N VAL A 191 28.59 14.74 -17.62
CA VAL A 191 28.57 13.35 -18.11
C VAL A 191 27.19 13.04 -18.72
N PRO A 192 27.09 12.17 -19.73
CA PRO A 192 25.79 11.79 -20.30
C PRO A 192 24.90 11.10 -19.26
N THR A 193 23.62 11.49 -19.21
CA THR A 193 22.64 10.93 -18.25
C THR A 193 22.48 9.42 -18.39
N SER A 194 22.55 8.87 -19.60
CA SER A 194 22.47 7.43 -19.86
C SER A 194 23.67 6.67 -19.28
N THR A 195 24.89 7.20 -19.45
CA THR A 195 26.13 6.63 -18.88
C THR A 195 26.10 6.67 -17.36
N LEU A 196 25.67 7.79 -16.78
CA LEU A 196 25.49 7.92 -15.34
C LEU A 196 24.47 6.88 -14.83
N ARG A 197 23.29 6.80 -15.46
CA ARG A 197 22.24 5.85 -15.09
C ARG A 197 22.74 4.41 -15.12
N ALA A 198 23.37 3.98 -16.23
CA ALA A 198 23.89 2.63 -16.39
C ALA A 198 24.95 2.28 -15.31
N CYS A 199 25.84 3.22 -14.99
CA CYS A 199 26.82 3.04 -13.91
C CYS A 199 26.15 2.88 -12.54
N LEU A 200 25.18 3.74 -12.22
CA LEU A 200 24.47 3.71 -10.95
C LEU A 200 23.58 2.47 -10.80
N ASP A 201 23.00 1.97 -11.90
CA ASP A 201 22.19 0.75 -11.93
C ASP A 201 23.06 -0.47 -11.59
N GLU A 202 24.23 -0.58 -12.23
CA GLU A 202 25.19 -1.65 -11.91
C GLU A 202 25.79 -1.52 -10.52
N LEU A 203 25.95 -0.31 -9.99
CA LEU A 203 26.33 -0.13 -8.58
C LEU A 203 25.19 -0.44 -7.61
N GLN A 204 23.94 -0.58 -8.09
CA GLN A 204 22.74 -0.71 -7.26
C GLN A 204 22.49 0.49 -6.34
N VAL A 205 22.78 1.70 -6.84
CA VAL A 205 22.32 2.94 -6.19
C VAL A 205 20.82 3.07 -6.38
N ARG A 206 20.09 3.28 -5.29
CA ARG A 206 18.62 3.29 -5.27
C ARG A 206 18.05 4.40 -6.15
N GLY A 207 17.05 4.03 -6.94
CA GLY A 207 16.37 4.91 -7.90
C GLY A 207 15.34 5.82 -7.25
N GLU A 208 14.07 5.63 -7.62
CA GLU A 208 12.96 6.44 -7.13
C GLU A 208 12.53 6.08 -5.70
N LEU A 209 12.05 7.10 -4.97
CA LEU A 209 11.56 6.96 -3.61
C LEU A 209 10.13 6.38 -3.62
N THR A 210 10.05 5.05 -3.53
CA THR A 210 8.81 4.28 -3.54
C THR A 210 8.70 3.42 -2.27
N PRO A 211 7.49 2.95 -1.90
CA PRO A 211 7.32 2.02 -0.77
C PRO A 211 8.08 0.70 -0.92
N ALA A 212 8.35 0.26 -2.15
CA ALA A 212 9.12 -0.96 -2.40
C ALA A 212 10.63 -0.78 -2.15
N ALA A 213 11.15 0.43 -2.37
CA ALA A 213 12.57 0.75 -2.20
C ALA A 213 12.91 1.35 -0.83
N PHE A 214 11.94 1.95 -0.15
CA PHE A 214 12.11 2.60 1.14
C PHE A 214 12.07 1.57 2.27
N THR A 215 13.11 1.52 3.10
CA THR A 215 13.29 0.50 4.12
C THR A 215 13.00 1.00 5.52
N VAL A 216 12.87 0.07 6.46
CA VAL A 216 12.78 0.36 7.90
C VAL A 216 14.03 1.12 8.40
N GLU A 217 15.21 0.81 7.87
CA GLU A 217 16.46 1.52 8.20
C GLU A 217 16.41 2.98 7.72
N ASP A 218 15.85 3.25 6.53
CA ASP A 218 15.66 4.63 6.06
C ASP A 218 14.72 5.42 6.94
N ALA A 219 13.65 4.81 7.44
CA ALA A 219 12.73 5.46 8.38
C ALA A 219 13.42 5.80 9.71
N HIS A 220 14.27 4.89 10.21
CA HIS A 220 15.09 5.15 11.39
C HIS A 220 16.02 6.35 11.17
N ASP A 221 16.82 6.30 10.10
CA ASP A 221 17.79 7.33 9.75
C ASP A 221 17.12 8.69 9.50
N LEU A 222 15.96 8.70 8.83
CA LEU A 222 15.15 9.89 8.60
C LEU A 222 14.73 10.53 9.93
N CYS A 223 14.19 9.75 10.86
CA CYS A 223 13.75 10.24 12.17
C CYS A 223 14.93 10.77 13.01
N VAL A 224 16.04 10.04 13.03
CA VAL A 224 17.28 10.47 13.70
C VAL A 224 17.77 11.77 13.08
N ARG A 225 17.76 11.89 11.76
CA ARG A 225 18.21 13.09 11.05
C ARG A 225 17.32 14.29 11.37
N ILE A 226 16.00 14.11 11.35
CA ILE A 226 15.03 15.12 11.76
C ILE A 226 15.35 15.62 13.18
N SER A 227 15.64 14.72 14.14
CA SER A 227 15.98 15.14 15.50
C SER A 227 17.26 16.01 15.58
N HIS A 228 18.25 15.75 14.72
CA HIS A 228 19.48 16.56 14.63
C HIS A 228 19.28 17.91 13.94
N ILE A 229 18.27 18.05 13.07
CA ILE A 229 17.91 19.31 12.41
C ILE A 229 17.28 20.29 13.41
N TYR A 230 16.63 19.77 14.46
CA TYR A 230 15.92 20.53 15.48
C TYR A 230 16.52 20.36 16.89
N PRO A 231 17.82 20.63 17.11
CA PRO A 231 18.48 20.38 18.40
C PRO A 231 18.00 21.32 19.51
N SER A 232 17.51 22.50 19.14
CA SER A 232 17.02 23.54 20.07
C SER A 232 15.50 23.43 20.33
N GLY A 233 14.87 22.34 19.92
CA GLY A 233 13.42 22.15 20.00
C GLY A 233 12.68 22.51 18.70
N ILE A 234 11.41 22.10 18.64
CA ILE A 234 10.54 22.27 17.47
C ILE A 234 9.61 23.47 17.70
N THR A 235 9.52 24.37 16.72
CA THR A 235 8.52 25.45 16.74
C THR A 235 7.18 24.95 16.15
N ASP A 236 6.06 25.56 16.56
CA ASP A 236 4.73 25.23 15.98
C ASP A 236 4.69 25.40 14.46
N GLN A 237 5.43 26.38 13.93
CA GLN A 237 5.52 26.61 12.50
C GLN A 237 6.22 25.44 11.81
N ALA A 238 7.42 25.07 12.27
CA ALA A 238 8.17 23.93 11.74
C ALA A 238 7.37 22.61 11.85
N LEU A 239 6.62 22.46 12.94
CA LEU A 239 5.76 21.31 13.12
C LEU A 239 4.71 21.17 12.01
N ARG A 240 4.01 22.28 11.70
CA ARG A 240 2.94 22.30 10.71
C ARG A 240 3.44 22.22 9.27
N SER A 241 4.47 23.01 8.93
CA SER A 241 4.94 23.13 7.54
C SER A 241 5.89 22.02 7.10
N GLU A 242 6.55 21.32 8.04
CA GLU A 242 7.61 20.37 7.70
C GLU A 242 7.42 19.01 8.36
N LEU A 243 7.45 18.92 9.69
CA LEU A 243 7.48 17.63 10.40
C LEU A 243 6.26 16.78 10.14
N ARG A 244 5.05 17.36 10.28
CA ARG A 244 3.80 16.62 10.00
C ARG A 244 3.74 16.10 8.55
N PRO A 245 3.99 16.93 7.52
CA PRO A 245 4.12 16.44 6.15
C PRO A 245 5.16 15.32 5.98
N ILE A 246 6.36 15.46 6.55
CA ILE A 246 7.43 14.46 6.40
C ILE A 246 7.03 13.14 7.06
N TYR A 247 6.47 13.18 8.27
CA TYR A 247 5.97 11.96 8.93
C TYR A 247 4.87 11.28 8.11
N ARG A 248 3.94 12.02 7.52
CA ARG A 248 2.93 11.44 6.61
C ARG A 248 3.57 10.75 5.41
N GLN A 249 4.57 11.38 4.78
CA GLN A 249 5.29 10.78 3.65
C GLN A 249 6.05 9.51 4.08
N MET A 250 6.70 9.53 5.23
CA MET A 250 7.39 8.36 5.79
C MET A 250 6.42 7.20 6.04
N PHE A 251 5.28 7.46 6.69
CA PHE A 251 4.29 6.41 6.95
C PHE A 251 3.65 5.87 5.67
N GLU A 252 3.44 6.74 4.67
CA GLU A 252 3.02 6.32 3.33
C GLU A 252 4.04 5.37 2.68
N LEU A 253 5.33 5.64 2.81
CA LEU A 253 6.40 4.79 2.28
C LEU A 253 6.54 3.48 3.06
N LEU A 254 6.19 3.47 4.36
CA LEU A 254 6.22 2.28 5.20
C LEU A 254 4.99 1.38 5.07
N ALA A 255 3.96 1.79 4.32
CA ALA A 255 2.70 1.03 4.22
C ALA A 255 2.91 -0.43 3.76
N GLY A 256 3.91 -0.69 2.91
CA GLY A 256 4.27 -2.03 2.41
C GLY A 256 5.35 -2.77 3.21
N SER A 257 5.84 -2.20 4.31
CA SER A 257 6.92 -2.81 5.09
C SER A 257 6.40 -3.97 5.96
N THR A 258 7.09 -5.11 5.89
CA THR A 258 6.83 -6.28 6.73
C THR A 258 8.00 -6.50 7.69
N VAL A 259 7.71 -6.93 8.90
CA VAL A 259 8.73 -7.34 9.87
C VAL A 259 8.30 -8.69 10.43
N ASN A 260 9.15 -9.70 10.24
CA ASN A 260 8.82 -11.06 10.64
C ASN A 260 8.71 -11.21 12.16
N LYS A 261 9.42 -10.40 12.98
CA LYS A 261 9.32 -10.33 14.44
C LYS A 261 9.83 -8.99 15.03
N GLY A 262 9.10 -8.46 16.02
CA GLY A 262 9.54 -7.36 16.91
C GLY A 262 9.18 -5.94 16.42
N VAL A 263 9.54 -4.95 17.24
CA VAL A 263 9.34 -3.51 16.98
C VAL A 263 10.70 -2.81 16.70
N PRO A 264 11.25 -2.96 15.47
CA PRO A 264 12.61 -2.54 15.16
C PRO A 264 12.86 -1.03 15.35
N LEU A 265 11.81 -0.22 15.32
CA LEU A 265 11.88 1.24 15.46
C LEU A 265 11.48 1.73 16.85
N SER A 266 11.37 0.84 17.85
CA SER A 266 11.01 1.22 19.23
C SER A 266 11.94 2.25 19.89
N GLY A 267 13.23 2.26 19.51
CA GLY A 267 14.21 3.24 19.96
C GLY A 267 14.30 4.51 19.10
N THR A 268 13.56 4.57 17.99
CA THR A 268 13.65 5.67 17.02
C THR A 268 13.03 6.95 17.58
N PRO A 269 13.67 8.12 17.44
CA PRO A 269 13.15 9.37 17.98
C PRO A 269 11.93 9.87 17.18
N LEU A 270 10.80 10.05 17.86
CA LEU A 270 9.58 10.65 17.34
C LEU A 270 9.34 12.00 18.03
N ALA A 271 8.93 13.00 17.24
CA ALA A 271 8.48 14.26 17.80
C ALA A 271 7.17 14.04 18.56
N ALA A 272 7.16 14.41 19.84
CA ALA A 272 6.01 14.33 20.72
C ALA A 272 5.78 15.66 21.43
N ARG A 273 4.52 15.96 21.72
CA ARG A 273 4.10 17.05 22.59
C ARG A 273 4.15 16.58 24.04
N THR A 274 4.76 17.39 24.89
CA THR A 274 5.00 17.16 26.32
C THR A 274 4.66 18.42 27.11
N ALA A 275 4.77 18.39 28.45
CA ALA A 275 4.59 19.56 29.30
C ALA A 275 5.54 20.72 28.98
N SER A 276 6.75 20.43 28.51
CA SER A 276 7.80 21.39 28.15
C SER A 276 7.69 21.91 26.71
N GLY A 277 6.69 21.45 25.95
CA GLY A 277 6.54 21.74 24.52
C GLY A 277 6.84 20.50 23.68
N TYR A 278 7.53 20.67 22.55
CA TYR A 278 7.81 19.56 21.65
C TYR A 278 9.22 19.01 21.84
N GLU A 279 9.32 17.70 22.00
CA GLU A 279 10.57 16.98 22.23
C GLU A 279 10.65 15.74 21.33
N PHE A 280 11.87 15.27 21.05
CA PHE A 280 12.08 13.99 20.40
C PHE A 280 12.29 12.91 21.47
N LEU A 281 11.40 11.93 21.49
CA LEU A 281 11.43 10.82 22.44
C LEU A 281 11.50 9.50 21.69
N ALA A 282 12.04 8.45 22.32
CA ALA A 282 12.00 7.11 21.72
C ALA A 282 10.55 6.71 21.45
N ALA A 283 10.29 6.05 20.32
CA ALA A 283 8.93 5.76 19.87
C ALA A 283 8.10 4.93 20.87
N ARG A 284 8.77 4.03 21.60
CA ARG A 284 8.16 3.27 22.70
C ARG A 284 7.68 4.14 23.86
N ASP A 285 8.16 5.38 23.99
CA ASP A 285 7.85 6.33 25.07
C ASP A 285 6.83 7.38 24.66
N VAL A 286 6.39 7.33 23.40
CA VAL A 286 5.35 8.19 22.83
C VAL A 286 4.03 7.42 22.81
N VAL A 287 2.90 8.13 22.96
CA VAL A 287 1.55 7.61 22.74
C VAL A 287 0.92 8.24 21.51
N TYR A 288 0.17 7.45 20.76
CA TYR A 288 -0.52 7.89 19.55
C TYR A 288 -2.03 7.93 19.76
N ALA A 289 -2.67 9.06 19.44
CA ALA A 289 -4.12 9.16 19.41
C ALA A 289 -4.63 8.67 18.04
N SER A 290 -5.27 7.49 18.02
CA SER A 290 -5.81 6.93 16.78
C SER A 290 -7.10 7.58 16.33
N VAL A 291 -7.80 8.26 17.25
CA VAL A 291 -9.05 8.96 16.98
C VAL A 291 -8.86 10.47 17.11
N SER A 292 -9.45 11.23 16.19
CA SER A 292 -9.31 12.68 16.19
C SER A 292 -10.03 13.30 17.40
N GLY A 293 -9.38 14.25 18.04
CA GLY A 293 -9.86 14.91 19.25
C GLY A 293 -9.66 14.09 20.52
N SER A 294 -9.08 12.88 20.45
CA SER A 294 -8.84 12.06 21.65
C SER A 294 -7.89 12.77 22.62
N ARG A 295 -6.95 13.56 22.09
CA ARG A 295 -6.06 14.38 22.92
C ARG A 295 -6.84 15.39 23.77
N GLU A 296 -7.71 16.19 23.17
CA GLU A 296 -8.45 17.23 23.87
C GLU A 296 -9.47 16.61 24.84
N ARG A 297 -10.21 15.59 24.39
CA ARG A 297 -11.25 14.92 25.19
C ARG A 297 -10.70 14.20 26.42
N SER A 298 -9.53 13.58 26.29
CA SER A 298 -8.91 12.85 27.41
C SER A 298 -8.45 13.77 28.54
N GLY A 299 -8.25 15.07 28.29
CA GLY A 299 -7.77 16.01 29.30
C GLY A 299 -6.36 15.71 29.85
N VAL A 300 -5.65 14.74 29.27
CA VAL A 300 -4.25 14.41 29.59
C VAL A 300 -3.27 15.15 28.70
N GLN A 301 -3.75 16.14 27.95
CA GLN A 301 -2.91 17.05 27.19
C GLN A 301 -1.81 17.61 28.10
N ASP A 302 -0.57 17.55 27.62
CA ASP A 302 0.63 17.97 28.33
C ASP A 302 1.00 17.12 29.58
N LYS A 303 0.24 16.06 29.89
CA LYS A 303 0.55 15.08 30.96
C LYS A 303 1.21 13.80 30.45
N VAL A 304 1.01 13.46 29.18
CA VAL A 304 1.62 12.29 28.51
C VAL A 304 2.28 12.71 27.20
N PRO A 305 3.36 12.03 26.76
CA PRO A 305 4.05 12.40 25.52
C PRO A 305 3.27 11.96 24.28
N LEU A 306 2.58 12.89 23.64
CA LEU A 306 1.69 12.61 22.51
C LEU A 306 2.37 12.81 21.18
N PHE A 307 2.28 11.82 20.28
CA PHE A 307 2.79 11.97 18.92
C PHE A 307 2.15 13.16 18.21
N VAL A 308 2.91 13.83 17.35
CA VAL A 308 2.50 15.09 16.72
C VAL A 308 1.47 14.93 15.59
N LEU A 309 1.31 13.71 15.08
CA LEU A 309 0.19 13.31 14.22
C LEU A 309 -0.86 12.60 15.07
N GLU A 310 -2.10 12.72 14.63
CA GLU A 310 -3.29 12.15 15.26
C GLU A 310 -4.24 11.71 14.15
N ALA A 311 -4.91 10.57 14.35
CA ALA A 311 -5.94 10.07 13.45
C ALA A 311 -5.53 9.98 11.97
N GLU A 312 -4.25 9.68 11.72
CA GLU A 312 -3.71 9.40 10.39
C GLU A 312 -3.76 7.88 10.13
N PRO A 313 -4.68 7.38 9.28
CA PRO A 313 -4.86 5.94 9.09
C PRO A 313 -3.59 5.24 8.59
N GLY A 314 -2.85 5.90 7.70
CA GLY A 314 -1.58 5.39 7.16
C GLY A 314 -0.46 5.27 8.20
N ALA A 315 -0.57 5.96 9.34
CA ALA A 315 0.42 5.89 10.41
C ALA A 315 0.13 4.78 11.41
N LEU A 316 -1.13 4.35 11.55
CA LEU A 316 -1.57 3.44 12.62
C LEU A 316 -0.79 2.13 12.64
N ARG A 317 -0.76 1.41 11.50
CA ARG A 317 -0.06 0.13 11.38
C ARG A 317 1.46 0.30 11.61
N PRO A 318 2.18 1.18 10.89
CA PRO A 318 3.60 1.39 11.15
C PRO A 318 3.91 1.76 12.60
N LEU A 319 3.12 2.66 13.22
CA LEU A 319 3.31 3.08 14.60
C LEU A 319 3.20 1.90 15.57
N ARG A 320 2.21 1.01 15.37
CA ARG A 320 2.00 -0.16 16.20
C ARG A 320 3.06 -1.25 15.97
N GLU A 321 3.29 -1.63 14.72
CA GLU A 321 4.06 -2.83 14.36
C GLU A 321 5.56 -2.56 14.24
N LEU A 322 5.96 -1.39 13.72
CA LEU A 322 7.36 -1.07 13.51
C LEU A 322 7.93 -0.27 14.69
N PHE A 323 7.21 0.77 15.11
CA PHE A 323 7.64 1.70 16.15
C PHE A 323 7.26 1.26 17.57
N GLY A 324 6.28 0.37 17.73
CA GLY A 324 5.83 -0.06 19.06
C GLY A 324 5.23 1.08 19.90
N THR A 325 4.64 2.07 19.24
CA THR A 325 3.97 3.21 19.88
C THR A 325 2.59 2.78 20.36
N PRO A 326 2.31 2.77 21.68
CA PRO A 326 0.99 2.42 22.20
C PRO A 326 -0.09 3.45 21.81
N LEU A 327 -1.33 2.98 21.66
CA LEU A 327 -2.48 3.84 21.44
C LEU A 327 -2.87 4.52 22.75
N LEU A 328 -3.16 5.82 22.68
CA LEU A 328 -3.56 6.63 23.83
C LEU A 328 -4.76 6.00 24.56
N GLU A 329 -5.74 5.56 23.80
CA GLU A 329 -6.99 4.96 24.25
C GLU A 329 -6.75 3.68 25.08
N SER A 330 -5.72 2.91 24.71
CA SER A 330 -5.33 1.67 25.39
C SER A 330 -4.31 1.88 26.51
N ALA A 331 -3.54 2.98 26.45
CA ALA A 331 -2.42 3.22 27.36
C ALA A 331 -2.82 3.93 28.66
N LEU A 332 -4.00 4.53 28.69
CA LEU A 332 -4.56 5.22 29.85
C LEU A 332 -5.44 4.27 30.66
N GLU A 333 -5.15 4.16 31.95
CA GLU A 333 -5.99 3.44 32.90
C GLU A 333 -6.86 4.43 33.66
N TRP A 334 -8.17 4.39 33.38
CA TRP A 334 -9.15 5.24 34.04
C TRP A 334 -9.79 4.53 35.22
N SER A 335 -9.94 5.25 36.33
CA SER A 335 -10.78 4.86 37.46
C SER A 335 -11.82 5.96 37.68
N ALA A 336 -13.07 5.59 37.47
CA ALA A 336 -14.23 6.44 37.65
C ALA A 336 -14.88 6.19 39.01
N MET A 337 -15.12 7.26 39.75
CA MET A 337 -15.88 7.26 40.99
C MET A 337 -17.13 8.11 40.79
N PRO A 338 -18.27 7.50 40.42
CA PRO A 338 -19.54 8.20 40.29
C PRO A 338 -20.08 8.59 41.67
N GLY A 339 -20.79 9.73 41.74
CA GLY A 339 -21.64 10.10 42.85
C GLY A 339 -22.98 9.37 42.85
N GLU A 340 -23.97 9.91 43.55
CA GLU A 340 -25.34 9.39 43.54
C GLU A 340 -26.01 9.57 42.16
N THR A 341 -27.01 8.73 41.88
CA THR A 341 -27.79 8.80 40.64
C THR A 341 -28.60 10.09 40.60
N ALA A 342 -28.44 10.88 39.53
CA ALA A 342 -29.08 12.20 39.43
C ALA A 342 -30.59 12.14 39.13
N LEU A 343 -31.07 11.01 38.61
CA LEU A 343 -32.46 10.82 38.21
C LEU A 343 -33.13 9.71 39.01
N GLU A 344 -34.36 9.97 39.47
CA GLU A 344 -35.24 8.93 40.01
C GLU A 344 -35.67 7.94 38.91
N ALA A 345 -36.23 6.78 39.30
CA ALA A 345 -36.55 5.68 38.37
C ALA A 345 -37.44 6.09 37.17
N SER A 346 -38.42 6.97 37.38
CA SER A 346 -39.28 7.50 36.32
C SER A 346 -38.49 8.40 35.35
N GLY A 347 -37.63 9.26 35.88
CA GLY A 347 -36.72 10.11 35.11
C GLY A 347 -35.71 9.28 34.32
N LEU A 348 -35.12 8.24 34.92
CA LEU A 348 -34.21 7.34 34.22
C LEU A 348 -34.89 6.63 33.03
N GLY A 349 -36.17 6.27 33.17
CA GLY A 349 -36.98 5.73 32.07
C GLY A 349 -37.11 6.73 30.91
N SER A 350 -37.46 7.99 31.20
CA SER A 350 -37.55 9.04 30.19
C SER A 350 -36.20 9.36 29.52
N PHE A 351 -35.12 9.37 30.30
CA PHE A 351 -33.75 9.57 29.80
C PHE A 351 -33.36 8.46 28.79
N ARG A 352 -33.55 7.19 29.16
CA ARG A 352 -33.26 6.05 28.29
C ARG A 352 -34.11 6.05 27.03
N GLN A 353 -35.39 6.42 27.14
CA GLN A 353 -36.25 6.53 25.97
C GLN A 353 -35.74 7.62 25.01
N GLY A 354 -35.34 8.78 25.54
CA GLY A 354 -34.75 9.86 24.75
C GLY A 354 -33.48 9.45 23.99
N LEU A 355 -32.62 8.63 24.61
CA LEU A 355 -31.45 8.05 23.95
C LEU A 355 -31.84 7.06 22.85
N ARG A 356 -32.83 6.19 23.09
CA ARG A 356 -33.33 5.25 22.08
C ARG A 356 -33.92 5.98 20.87
N ASP A 357 -34.64 7.08 21.09
CA ASP A 357 -35.19 7.93 20.02
C ASP A 357 -34.10 8.62 19.18
N LEU A 358 -32.85 8.67 19.66
CA LEU A 358 -31.69 9.17 18.92
C LEU A 358 -30.98 8.09 18.11
N ILE A 359 -31.17 6.80 18.41
CA ILE A 359 -30.41 5.72 17.75
C ILE A 359 -30.64 5.71 16.23
N PRO A 360 -31.89 5.66 15.71
CA PRO A 360 -32.10 5.62 14.26
C PRO A 360 -31.50 6.81 13.50
N PRO A 361 -31.75 8.07 13.89
CA PRO A 361 -31.19 9.21 13.15
C PRO A 361 -29.67 9.33 13.26
N LEU A 362 -29.05 8.87 14.37
CA LEU A 362 -27.59 8.87 14.48
C LEU A 362 -26.95 7.78 13.61
N LEU A 363 -27.55 6.58 13.54
CA LEU A 363 -27.06 5.51 12.68
C LEU A 363 -27.16 5.89 11.20
N ALA A 364 -28.29 6.47 10.77
CA ALA A 364 -28.46 6.96 9.40
C ALA A 364 -27.38 8.00 9.05
N ARG A 365 -27.06 8.91 9.98
CA ARG A 365 -26.00 9.90 9.77
C ARG A 365 -24.61 9.25 9.69
N LEU A 366 -24.29 8.28 10.54
CA LEU A 366 -22.97 7.63 10.57
C LEU A 366 -22.76 6.74 9.35
N SER A 367 -23.79 6.01 8.90
CA SER A 367 -23.72 5.13 7.74
C SER A 367 -23.49 5.89 6.44
N ALA A 368 -23.79 7.19 6.38
CA ALA A 368 -23.39 8.05 5.26
C ALA A 368 -21.85 8.22 5.15
N ASP A 369 -21.14 8.22 6.28
CA ASP A 369 -19.67 8.44 6.31
C ASP A 369 -18.89 7.13 6.44
N ARG A 370 -19.47 6.07 7.04
CA ARG A 370 -18.78 4.81 7.40
C ARG A 370 -19.71 3.60 7.47
N ALA A 371 -20.36 3.27 6.35
CA ALA A 371 -21.29 2.14 6.26
C ALA A 371 -20.67 0.79 6.71
N ASP A 372 -19.35 0.63 6.59
CA ASP A 372 -18.59 -0.55 7.03
C ASP A 372 -18.67 -0.81 8.55
N ARG A 373 -19.02 0.21 9.36
CA ARG A 373 -19.14 0.09 10.82
C ARG A 373 -20.58 0.03 11.33
N SER A 374 -21.60 -0.03 10.48
CA SER A 374 -23.02 0.09 10.88
C SER A 374 -23.44 -0.84 12.01
N ARG A 375 -23.10 -2.15 11.95
CA ARG A 375 -23.42 -3.11 13.02
C ARG A 375 -22.67 -2.82 14.33
N ALA A 376 -21.40 -2.45 14.26
CA ALA A 376 -20.59 -2.11 15.42
C ALA A 376 -21.09 -0.83 16.10
N ASP A 377 -21.49 0.17 15.31
CA ASP A 377 -22.06 1.43 15.75
C ASP A 377 -23.46 1.23 16.37
N GLN A 378 -24.29 0.38 15.76
CA GLN A 378 -25.60 0.02 16.29
C GLN A 378 -25.46 -0.63 17.67
N ARG A 379 -24.59 -1.64 17.79
CA ARG A 379 -24.31 -2.28 19.07
C ARG A 379 -23.80 -1.29 20.10
N ALA A 380 -22.87 -0.40 19.70
CA ALA A 380 -22.31 0.62 20.59
C ALA A 380 -23.39 1.58 21.10
N LEU A 381 -24.27 2.07 20.22
CA LEU A 381 -25.34 3.00 20.56
C LEU A 381 -26.41 2.35 21.46
N THR A 382 -26.78 1.11 21.18
CA THR A 382 -27.74 0.37 22.00
C THR A 382 -27.18 0.11 23.40
N GLU A 383 -25.95 -0.42 23.50
CA GLU A 383 -25.29 -0.65 24.80
C GLU A 383 -25.11 0.67 25.57
N PHE A 384 -24.78 1.75 24.89
CA PHE A 384 -24.68 3.08 25.48
C PHE A 384 -26.02 3.59 26.01
N ALA A 385 -27.09 3.50 25.23
CA ALA A 385 -28.42 3.93 25.65
C ALA A 385 -28.96 3.16 26.85
N GLU A 386 -28.57 1.89 26.99
CA GLU A 386 -28.98 1.05 28.11
C GLU A 386 -28.14 1.27 29.38
N LYS A 387 -26.81 1.39 29.23
CA LYS A 387 -25.85 1.34 30.34
C LYS A 387 -25.30 2.69 30.78
N LEU A 388 -25.61 3.79 30.08
CA LEU A 388 -25.22 5.13 30.54
C LEU A 388 -26.03 5.52 31.78
N GLU A 389 -25.32 5.85 32.86
CA GLU A 389 -25.89 6.30 34.13
C GLU A 389 -25.72 7.81 34.34
N PRO A 390 -26.82 8.57 34.54
CA PRO A 390 -26.76 9.97 34.92
C PRO A 390 -26.46 10.10 36.42
N VAL A 391 -25.41 10.86 36.77
CA VAL A 391 -24.89 11.00 38.14
C VAL A 391 -24.76 12.47 38.54
N GLU A 392 -24.89 12.79 39.83
CA GLU A 392 -24.80 14.18 40.30
C GLU A 392 -23.36 14.74 40.23
N SER A 393 -22.37 13.85 40.34
CA SER A 393 -20.96 14.20 40.26
C SER A 393 -20.14 13.02 39.75
N LEU A 394 -18.98 13.31 39.16
CA LEU A 394 -18.06 12.31 38.64
C LEU A 394 -16.63 12.72 38.97
N SER A 395 -15.90 11.86 39.68
CA SER A 395 -14.48 12.03 39.92
C SER A 395 -13.70 11.01 39.10
N LEU A 396 -12.79 11.50 38.25
CA LEU A 396 -11.93 10.66 37.41
C LEU A 396 -10.48 10.78 37.87
N SER A 397 -9.86 9.62 38.06
CA SER A 397 -8.41 9.50 38.17
C SER A 397 -7.88 8.71 36.97
N CYS A 398 -6.69 9.09 36.52
CA CYS A 398 -6.05 8.47 35.37
C CYS A 398 -4.64 8.06 35.74
N SER A 399 -4.24 6.86 35.33
CA SER A 399 -2.87 6.39 35.41
C SER A 399 -2.31 6.12 34.01
N PHE A 400 -1.02 6.36 33.85
CA PHE A 400 -0.28 6.06 32.63
C PHE A 400 1.01 5.35 33.03
N ARG A 401 1.19 4.11 32.56
CA ARG A 401 2.34 3.24 32.92
C ARG A 401 2.54 3.10 34.43
N GLY A 402 1.44 2.97 35.17
CA GLY A 402 1.45 2.89 36.63
C GLY A 402 1.75 4.20 37.35
N GLN A 403 2.00 5.31 36.64
CA GLN A 403 2.11 6.64 37.23
C GLN A 403 0.73 7.29 37.30
N ASN A 404 0.34 7.73 38.49
CA ASN A 404 -0.91 8.45 38.70
C ASN A 404 -0.77 9.89 38.14
N LEU A 405 -1.58 10.23 37.15
CA LEU A 405 -1.64 11.56 36.52
C LEU A 405 -2.49 12.57 37.31
N GLY A 406 -2.97 12.15 38.48
CA GLY A 406 -3.86 12.89 39.37
C GLY A 406 -5.31 12.86 38.91
N GLN A 407 -6.12 13.71 39.54
CA GLN A 407 -7.45 14.00 39.03
C GLN A 407 -7.32 14.72 37.68
N ILE A 408 -8.20 14.36 36.74
CA ILE A 408 -8.37 15.08 35.48
C ILE A 408 -9.59 15.99 35.66
N PRO A 409 -9.40 17.24 36.12
CA PRO A 409 -10.52 18.17 36.27
C PRO A 409 -11.09 18.47 34.87
N GLN A 410 -12.41 18.68 34.78
CA GLN A 410 -13.21 19.08 33.60
C GLN A 410 -13.90 17.99 32.78
N ARG A 411 -13.66 16.70 33.01
CA ARG A 411 -14.37 15.66 32.26
C ARG A 411 -15.68 15.28 32.97
N THR A 412 -16.81 15.68 32.39
CA THR A 412 -18.17 15.48 32.92
C THR A 412 -18.78 14.13 32.54
N TYR A 413 -18.02 13.25 31.89
CA TYR A 413 -18.50 11.94 31.47
C TYR A 413 -17.36 10.91 31.50
N HIS A 414 -17.71 9.64 31.55
CA HIS A 414 -16.79 8.52 31.37
C HIS A 414 -17.51 7.43 30.61
N VAL A 415 -16.90 6.93 29.54
CA VAL A 415 -17.37 5.73 28.85
C VAL A 415 -16.19 4.81 28.66
N ARG A 416 -16.38 3.53 28.98
CA ARG A 416 -15.42 2.47 28.71
C ARG A 416 -16.16 1.30 28.10
N ARG A 417 -15.59 0.76 27.03
CA ARG A 417 -16.01 -0.53 26.46
C ARG A 417 -14.92 -1.55 26.74
N SER A 418 -15.31 -2.69 27.26
CA SER A 418 -14.44 -3.84 27.45
C SER A 418 -15.13 -5.07 26.90
N GLU A 419 -14.36 -5.96 26.27
CA GLU A 419 -14.86 -7.24 25.78
C GLU A 419 -15.43 -8.11 26.91
N ASP A 420 -14.86 -8.01 28.13
CA ASP A 420 -15.22 -8.84 29.28
C ASP A 420 -16.34 -8.25 30.16
N SER A 421 -16.39 -6.92 30.32
CA SER A 421 -17.33 -6.24 31.24
C SER A 421 -18.42 -5.41 30.54
N GLY A 422 -18.40 -5.37 29.20
CA GLY A 422 -19.33 -4.60 28.38
C GLY A 422 -19.11 -3.08 28.49
N CYS A 423 -20.11 -2.30 28.08
CA CYS A 423 -20.10 -0.85 28.22
C CYS A 423 -20.33 -0.41 29.68
N GLN A 424 -19.48 0.47 30.21
CA GLN A 424 -19.69 1.21 31.45
C GLN A 424 -19.72 2.70 31.10
N GLY A 425 -20.81 3.40 31.46
CA GLY A 425 -21.00 4.81 31.13
C GLY A 425 -21.51 5.63 32.30
N PHE A 426 -20.90 6.78 32.56
CA PHE A 426 -21.38 7.79 33.51
C PHE A 426 -21.41 9.16 32.85
N ALA A 427 -22.45 9.95 33.11
CA ALA A 427 -22.55 11.34 32.69
C ALA A 427 -23.03 12.21 33.86
N VAL A 428 -22.34 13.32 34.13
CA VAL A 428 -22.80 14.31 35.10
C VAL A 428 -24.08 14.94 34.56
N TRP A 429 -25.12 14.96 35.38
CA TRP A 429 -26.46 15.39 34.98
C TRP A 429 -27.06 16.32 36.02
N ALA A 430 -27.48 17.51 35.59
CA ALA A 430 -28.05 18.53 36.48
C ALA A 430 -29.49 18.95 36.10
N GLY A 431 -29.91 18.67 34.86
CA GLY A 431 -31.23 19.03 34.35
C GLY A 431 -32.31 17.97 34.55
N HIS A 432 -33.47 18.23 33.96
CA HIS A 432 -34.53 17.24 33.79
C HIS A 432 -34.09 16.04 32.94
N ALA A 433 -34.82 14.93 33.05
CA ALA A 433 -34.51 13.67 32.40
C ALA A 433 -34.43 13.75 30.86
N TRP A 434 -35.42 14.37 30.21
CA TRP A 434 -35.43 14.59 28.76
C TRP A 434 -36.48 15.65 28.36
N PRO A 435 -36.23 16.52 27.38
CA PRO A 435 -34.94 16.74 26.69
C PRO A 435 -33.86 17.22 27.67
N PRO A 436 -32.55 17.12 27.39
CA PRO A 436 -31.52 17.66 28.29
C PRO A 436 -31.42 19.19 28.25
N ILE A 437 -30.85 19.81 29.30
CA ILE A 437 -30.40 21.20 29.21
C ILE A 437 -29.11 21.29 28.38
N ALA A 438 -28.69 22.49 27.98
CA ALA A 438 -27.54 22.66 27.09
C ALA A 438 -26.23 22.01 27.60
N GLU A 439 -25.96 22.09 28.91
CA GLU A 439 -24.76 21.52 29.53
C GLU A 439 -24.79 19.97 29.52
N ASP A 440 -25.93 19.38 29.88
CA ASP A 440 -26.18 17.95 29.85
C ASP A 440 -26.12 17.40 28.40
N ALA A 441 -26.69 18.13 27.44
CA ALA A 441 -26.65 17.79 26.03
C ALA A 441 -25.22 17.77 25.48
N HIS A 442 -24.39 18.74 25.88
CA HIS A 442 -22.99 18.78 25.50
C HIS A 442 -22.21 17.61 26.11
N THR A 443 -22.42 17.31 27.39
CA THR A 443 -21.82 16.16 28.08
C THR A 443 -22.19 14.85 27.37
N LEU A 444 -23.45 14.69 26.99
CA LEU A 444 -23.93 13.51 26.26
C LEU A 444 -23.32 13.40 24.85
N ALA A 445 -23.21 14.52 24.12
CA ALA A 445 -22.59 14.55 22.80
C ALA A 445 -21.12 14.12 22.84
N MET A 446 -20.37 14.53 23.86
CA MET A 446 -18.98 14.13 24.07
C MET A 446 -18.85 12.64 24.40
N ALA A 447 -19.76 12.12 25.24
CA ALA A 447 -19.81 10.69 25.57
C ALA A 447 -20.15 9.82 24.35
N LEU A 448 -21.08 10.26 23.49
CA LEU A 448 -21.40 9.60 22.22
C LEU A 448 -20.21 9.59 21.27
N ALA A 449 -19.53 10.73 21.10
CA ALA A 449 -18.36 10.84 20.23
C ALA A 449 -17.23 9.89 20.65
N GLU A 450 -17.00 9.73 21.95
CA GLU A 450 -16.03 8.78 22.46
C GLU A 450 -16.46 7.32 22.30
N THR A 451 -17.74 7.02 22.55
CA THR A 451 -18.31 5.67 22.37
C THR A 451 -18.19 5.19 20.92
N LEU A 452 -18.38 6.12 19.98
CA LEU A 452 -18.42 5.87 18.55
C LEU A 452 -17.07 6.11 17.85
N GLU A 453 -16.05 6.55 18.60
CA GLU A 453 -14.71 6.84 18.08
C GLU A 453 -14.73 7.85 16.91
N VAL A 454 -15.53 8.91 17.04
CA VAL A 454 -15.62 10.01 16.06
C VAL A 454 -15.29 11.36 16.68
N ASN A 455 -15.03 12.37 15.85
CA ASN A 455 -14.72 13.73 16.28
C ASN A 455 -15.88 14.73 16.14
N THR A 456 -17.07 14.28 15.70
CA THR A 456 -18.21 15.13 15.33
C THR A 456 -19.16 15.43 16.50
N VAL A 457 -18.64 16.06 17.55
CA VAL A 457 -19.42 16.40 18.76
C VAL A 457 -20.58 17.33 18.41
N GLU A 458 -20.36 18.32 17.55
CA GLU A 458 -21.37 19.29 17.11
C GLU A 458 -22.53 18.63 16.38
N THR A 459 -22.24 17.57 15.61
CA THR A 459 -23.28 16.77 14.97
C THR A 459 -24.17 16.13 16.02
N PHE A 460 -23.61 15.39 16.98
CA PHE A 460 -24.41 14.79 18.05
C PHE A 460 -25.18 15.83 18.86
N LEU A 461 -24.54 16.94 19.20
CA LEU A 461 -25.19 18.04 19.92
C LEU A 461 -26.39 18.60 19.15
N SER A 462 -26.29 18.70 17.82
CA SER A 462 -27.38 19.17 16.96
C SER A 462 -28.55 18.18 16.96
N PHE A 463 -28.27 16.88 16.86
CA PHE A 463 -29.30 15.83 16.90
C PHE A 463 -29.98 15.72 18.28
N ILE A 464 -29.22 15.83 19.37
CA ILE A 464 -29.75 15.82 20.74
C ILE A 464 -30.74 16.99 20.95
N ASN A 465 -30.37 18.19 20.52
CA ASN A 465 -31.19 19.40 20.69
C ASN A 465 -32.36 19.50 19.68
N ALA A 466 -32.30 18.77 18.57
CA ALA A 466 -33.33 18.78 17.54
C ALA A 466 -34.55 17.94 17.92
N ASN A 467 -35.73 18.41 17.56
CA ASN A 467 -36.96 17.60 17.57
C ASN A 467 -37.00 16.65 16.34
N PRO A 468 -37.93 15.68 16.28
CA PRO A 468 -37.96 14.70 15.16
C PRO A 468 -37.99 15.32 13.76
N ALA A 469 -38.78 16.39 13.55
CA ALA A 469 -38.85 17.07 12.26
C ALA A 469 -37.55 17.79 11.90
N GLN A 470 -36.87 18.38 12.88
CA GLN A 470 -35.56 19.01 12.69
C GLN A 470 -34.46 17.97 12.45
N ARG A 471 -34.52 16.80 13.08
CA ARG A 471 -33.57 15.69 12.81
C ARG A 471 -33.69 15.22 11.37
N GLN A 472 -34.91 15.12 10.84
CA GLN A 472 -35.12 14.81 9.42
C GLN A 472 -34.45 15.86 8.53
N GLN A 473 -34.67 17.16 8.80
CA GLN A 473 -34.02 18.24 8.05
C GLN A 473 -32.48 18.18 8.11
N LEU A 474 -31.91 17.81 9.28
CA LEU A 474 -30.47 17.62 9.43
C LEU A 474 -29.94 16.44 8.59
N LEU A 475 -30.72 15.36 8.47
CA LEU A 475 -30.39 14.22 7.62
C LEU A 475 -30.52 14.56 6.14
N ASP A 476 -31.57 15.29 5.74
CA ASP A 476 -31.75 15.76 4.37
C ASP A 476 -30.56 16.63 3.91
N LEU A 477 -30.12 17.56 4.76
CA LEU A 477 -28.94 18.40 4.51
C LEU A 477 -27.63 17.61 4.42
N ALA A 478 -27.57 16.44 5.06
CA ALA A 478 -26.42 15.55 5.05
C ALA A 478 -26.50 14.46 3.95
N GLY A 479 -27.56 14.43 3.13
CA GLY A 479 -27.78 13.37 2.15
C GLY A 479 -28.03 11.99 2.76
N ALA A 480 -28.49 11.93 4.01
CA ALA A 480 -28.65 10.71 4.80
C ALA A 480 -30.12 10.39 5.14
N ALA A 481 -31.06 11.08 4.49
CA ALA A 481 -32.50 10.95 4.74
C ALA A 481 -33.05 9.58 4.37
N GLU A 482 -32.66 9.07 3.20
CA GLU A 482 -33.11 7.77 2.66
C GLU A 482 -32.63 6.60 3.52
N LYS A 483 -31.46 6.75 4.17
CA LYS A 483 -30.90 5.78 5.12
C LYS A 483 -31.68 5.66 6.43
N LEU A 484 -32.55 6.61 6.75
CA LEU A 484 -33.32 6.59 7.99
C LEU A 484 -34.41 5.50 7.97
N GLU A 485 -35.12 5.37 6.85
CA GLU A 485 -36.19 4.39 6.70
C GLU A 485 -35.63 2.97 6.74
N GLU A 486 -34.51 2.74 6.05
CA GLU A 486 -33.73 1.50 6.07
C GLU A 486 -33.29 1.11 7.48
N VAL A 487 -32.62 2.01 8.22
CA VAL A 487 -32.18 1.75 9.59
C VAL A 487 -33.37 1.47 10.54
N GLN A 488 -34.49 2.17 10.35
CA GLN A 488 -35.69 1.94 11.16
C GLN A 488 -36.29 0.56 10.87
N GLN A 489 -36.28 0.13 9.62
CA GLN A 489 -36.74 -1.19 9.21
C GLN A 489 -35.83 -2.28 9.80
N ASP A 490 -34.52 -2.15 9.68
CA ASP A 490 -33.53 -3.07 10.27
C ASP A 490 -33.69 -3.20 11.79
N LEU A 491 -33.89 -2.07 12.49
CA LEU A 491 -34.13 -2.06 13.94
C LEU A 491 -35.48 -2.70 14.32
N ALA A 492 -36.50 -2.56 13.48
CA ALA A 492 -37.81 -3.16 13.70
C ALA A 492 -37.79 -4.68 13.48
N ASP A 493 -37.08 -5.15 12.47
CA ASP A 493 -36.94 -6.57 12.14
C ASP A 493 -36.17 -7.33 13.24
N LEU A 494 -35.23 -6.66 13.91
CA LEU A 494 -34.55 -7.17 15.12
C LEU A 494 -35.43 -7.18 16.38
N GLY A 495 -36.52 -6.40 16.42
CA GLY A 495 -37.38 -6.21 17.59
C GLY A 495 -38.40 -7.33 17.85
N GLY A 496 -38.55 -8.30 16.94
CA GLY A 496 -39.51 -9.41 17.06
C GLY A 496 -39.07 -10.58 17.95
N ASP A 497 -37.76 -10.80 18.11
CA ASP A 497 -37.19 -11.95 18.83
C ASP A 497 -36.47 -11.52 20.12
N ALA A 498 -37.22 -10.84 20.99
CA ALA A 498 -36.75 -10.45 22.32
C ALA A 498 -36.76 -11.63 23.32
N TYR A 499 -36.09 -12.76 23.03
CA TYR A 499 -35.69 -13.78 24.00
C TYR A 499 -34.57 -14.66 23.42
N GLN A 500 -33.33 -14.14 23.36
CA GLN A 500 -32.08 -14.89 23.55
C GLN A 500 -30.84 -14.00 23.33
N ALA A 501 -30.55 -13.15 24.31
CA ALA A 501 -29.29 -12.39 24.35
C ALA A 501 -28.03 -13.27 24.54
N GLU A 502 -28.19 -14.60 24.69
CA GLU A 502 -27.08 -15.56 24.84
C GLU A 502 -26.93 -16.55 23.66
N GLN A 503 -27.79 -16.53 22.63
CA GLN A 503 -27.64 -17.42 21.44
C GLN A 503 -27.38 -16.69 20.12
N LEU A 504 -27.42 -15.36 20.09
CA LEU A 504 -27.06 -14.53 18.92
C LEU A 504 -25.55 -14.34 18.71
N ALA A 505 -24.71 -15.02 19.51
CA ALA A 505 -23.25 -15.04 19.29
C ALA A 505 -22.84 -15.84 18.04
N ASN A 506 -23.74 -16.60 17.41
CA ASN A 506 -23.37 -17.65 16.44
C ASN A 506 -24.26 -17.79 15.20
N ARG A 507 -25.01 -16.77 14.76
CA ARG A 507 -25.74 -16.86 13.49
C ARG A 507 -25.60 -15.58 12.68
N THR A 508 -24.61 -15.61 11.81
CA THR A 508 -24.39 -14.72 10.68
C THR A 508 -25.54 -14.91 9.70
N GLU A 509 -26.37 -13.88 9.53
CA GLU A 509 -27.24 -13.78 8.35
C GLU A 509 -27.12 -12.37 7.76
N GLY A 510 -27.06 -12.38 6.44
CA GLY A 510 -27.06 -11.24 5.57
C GLY A 510 -28.44 -10.59 5.49
N ASN A 511 -28.44 -9.36 5.01
CA ASN A 511 -29.37 -8.93 3.99
C ASN A 511 -28.82 -7.67 3.30
N GLU A 512 -29.19 -7.60 2.03
CA GLU A 512 -28.75 -6.73 0.92
C GLU A 512 -28.76 -5.24 1.27
N LEU A 513 -27.77 -4.50 0.76
CA LEU A 513 -27.80 -3.04 0.77
C LEU A 513 -27.35 -2.42 -0.55
N ASP A 514 -28.28 -1.66 -1.14
CA ASP A 514 -28.20 -0.93 -2.40
C ASP A 514 -26.98 -0.01 -2.50
N THR A 515 -26.27 -0.12 -3.63
CA THR A 515 -25.21 0.80 -4.06
C THR A 515 -25.83 2.13 -4.51
N THR A 516 -25.57 3.24 -3.80
CA THR A 516 -25.86 4.59 -4.29
C THR A 516 -24.59 5.41 -4.54
N ASP A 517 -24.48 5.91 -5.77
CA ASP A 517 -23.46 6.83 -6.24
C ASP A 517 -23.60 8.20 -5.54
N GLY A 518 -22.56 8.62 -4.80
CA GLY A 518 -22.52 9.94 -4.17
C GLY A 518 -22.40 11.07 -5.19
N GLU A 519 -23.50 11.76 -5.49
CA GLU A 519 -23.49 13.07 -6.14
C GLU A 519 -22.88 14.14 -5.21
N SER A 520 -21.99 14.97 -5.78
CA SER A 520 -21.38 16.12 -5.11
C SER A 520 -22.40 17.22 -4.79
N THR A 521 -22.58 17.55 -3.51
CA THR A 521 -23.33 18.76 -3.09
C THR A 521 -22.36 19.87 -2.66
N GLU A 522 -21.92 20.69 -3.63
CA GLU A 522 -21.36 22.01 -3.31
C GLU A 522 -22.48 23.04 -3.20
N ALA A 523 -22.72 23.55 -1.98
CA ALA A 523 -23.55 24.73 -1.77
C ALA A 523 -22.80 25.99 -2.26
N ALA A 524 -23.01 26.35 -3.53
CA ALA A 524 -22.55 27.62 -4.08
C ALA A 524 -23.45 28.78 -3.59
N THR A 525 -22.92 29.63 -2.72
CA THR A 525 -23.51 30.93 -2.42
C THR A 525 -23.39 31.85 -3.64
N GLY A 526 -24.47 32.01 -4.41
CA GLY A 526 -24.52 32.97 -5.51
C GLY A 526 -25.89 33.02 -6.19
N ARG A 527 -26.67 34.06 -5.90
CA ARG A 527 -28.01 34.31 -6.46
C ARG A 527 -27.89 34.65 -7.95
N ALA A 528 -28.38 33.80 -8.85
CA ALA A 528 -28.62 34.13 -10.25
C ALA A 528 -29.83 33.36 -10.80
N ASP A 529 -30.87 34.10 -11.22
CA ASP A 529 -32.03 33.58 -11.94
C ASP A 529 -31.61 32.92 -13.26
N ARG A 530 -31.87 31.61 -13.43
CA ARG A 530 -31.87 30.96 -14.75
C ARG A 530 -32.96 29.88 -14.85
N ILE A 531 -33.69 29.96 -15.95
CA ILE A 531 -34.78 29.07 -16.38
C ILE A 531 -34.22 27.67 -16.71
N PRO A 532 -34.93 26.55 -16.46
CA PRO A 532 -34.43 25.21 -16.78
C PRO A 532 -34.36 24.98 -18.30
N PRO A 533 -33.27 24.39 -18.84
CA PRO A 533 -33.22 23.97 -20.24
C PRO A 533 -33.99 22.66 -20.46
N ALA A 534 -34.51 22.50 -21.68
CA ALA A 534 -35.28 21.33 -22.12
C ALA A 534 -34.41 20.06 -22.26
N ALA A 535 -35.05 18.90 -22.05
CA ALA A 535 -34.43 17.57 -22.11
C ALA A 535 -33.71 17.32 -23.45
N THR A 536 -32.41 17.03 -23.39
CA THR A 536 -31.61 16.63 -24.54
C THR A 536 -31.66 15.10 -24.68
N ARG A 537 -31.87 14.62 -25.90
CA ARG A 537 -32.01 13.20 -26.27
C ARG A 537 -30.70 12.44 -26.00
N ALA A 538 -30.76 11.29 -25.33
CA ALA A 538 -29.60 10.46 -25.00
C ALA A 538 -28.86 9.99 -26.27
N ALA A 539 -27.52 10.04 -26.24
CA ALA A 539 -26.65 9.57 -27.32
C ALA A 539 -26.76 8.04 -27.51
N PRO A 540 -26.52 7.51 -28.73
CA PRO A 540 -26.57 6.07 -29.01
C PRO A 540 -25.51 5.29 -28.20
N ARG A 541 -25.91 4.16 -27.59
CA ARG A 541 -25.05 3.26 -26.83
C ARG A 541 -24.09 2.50 -27.76
N ILE A 542 -22.87 2.26 -27.31
CA ILE A 542 -21.84 1.57 -28.08
C ILE A 542 -21.74 0.11 -27.60
N PRO A 543 -21.89 -0.91 -28.47
CA PRO A 543 -21.99 -2.31 -28.05
C PRO A 543 -20.64 -2.93 -27.62
N LEU A 544 -20.70 -3.79 -26.61
CA LEU A 544 -19.60 -4.67 -26.17
C LEU A 544 -19.60 -5.99 -26.96
N HIS A 545 -18.46 -6.69 -27.00
CA HIS A 545 -18.41 -8.08 -27.47
C HIS A 545 -19.29 -8.98 -26.60
N ARG A 546 -20.00 -9.95 -27.20
CA ARG A 546 -20.74 -10.96 -26.42
C ARG A 546 -19.76 -12.03 -25.96
N TYR A 547 -19.95 -12.55 -24.75
CA TYR A 547 -19.05 -13.57 -24.20
C TYR A 547 -19.02 -14.83 -25.07
N GLU A 548 -20.15 -15.22 -25.64
CA GLU A 548 -20.30 -16.37 -26.54
C GLU A 548 -19.51 -16.25 -27.87
N ASP A 549 -19.13 -15.04 -28.25
CA ASP A 549 -18.35 -14.74 -29.45
C ASP A 549 -16.84 -14.71 -29.18
N LEU A 550 -16.43 -14.79 -27.90
CA LEU A 550 -15.03 -14.81 -27.47
C LEU A 550 -14.52 -16.24 -27.32
N LEU A 551 -13.56 -16.61 -28.15
CA LEU A 551 -12.75 -17.81 -27.99
C LEU A 551 -11.61 -17.49 -27.03
N ILE A 552 -11.87 -17.77 -25.77
CA ILE A 552 -10.82 -17.99 -24.78
C ILE A 552 -10.38 -19.42 -25.11
N ASP A 553 -9.37 -19.69 -25.94
CA ASP A 553 -8.87 -21.07 -26.25
C ASP A 553 -7.35 -21.11 -26.56
N GLY A 554 -6.67 -19.95 -26.51
CA GLY A 554 -5.23 -19.82 -26.77
C GLY A 554 -4.34 -20.24 -25.59
N GLU A 555 -3.03 -20.34 -25.86
CA GLU A 555 -2.01 -20.65 -24.85
C GLU A 555 -1.74 -19.44 -23.94
N VAL A 556 -1.82 -19.62 -22.61
CA VAL A 556 -1.42 -18.57 -21.64
C VAL A 556 0.08 -18.40 -21.74
N ILE A 557 0.52 -17.25 -22.26
CA ILE A 557 1.94 -16.94 -22.40
C ILE A 557 2.37 -16.02 -21.27
N ARG A 558 3.48 -16.38 -20.61
CA ARG A 558 4.15 -15.49 -19.68
C ARG A 558 4.93 -14.45 -20.47
N ILE A 559 4.58 -13.18 -20.30
CA ILE A 559 5.20 -12.05 -20.99
C ILE A 559 6.03 -11.28 -19.98
N GLU A 560 7.27 -10.95 -20.37
CA GLU A 560 8.11 -9.97 -19.69
C GLU A 560 7.83 -8.60 -20.29
N GLY A 561 7.56 -7.60 -19.46
CA GLY A 561 7.19 -6.27 -19.96
C GLY A 561 8.37 -5.55 -20.61
N SER A 562 8.06 -4.64 -21.52
CA SER A 562 9.05 -3.70 -22.04
C SER A 562 9.47 -2.80 -20.89
N GLY A 563 10.67 -3.00 -20.34
CA GLY A 563 11.26 -2.03 -19.41
C GLY A 563 11.12 -0.60 -19.98
N PRO A 564 11.06 0.43 -19.13
CA PRO A 564 10.66 1.79 -19.51
C PRO A 564 11.39 2.25 -20.78
N GLN A 565 10.66 2.40 -21.89
CA GLN A 565 11.25 2.79 -23.17
C GLN A 565 11.61 4.29 -23.14
N HIS A 566 12.89 4.57 -23.39
CA HIS A 566 13.42 5.91 -23.64
C HIS A 566 12.77 6.50 -24.90
N GLU A 567 12.14 7.67 -24.80
CA GLU A 567 11.75 8.47 -25.96
C GLU A 567 12.99 8.82 -26.81
N THR A 568 13.10 8.19 -27.98
CA THR A 568 14.07 8.55 -29.01
C THR A 568 13.63 9.84 -29.69
N THR A 569 14.41 10.90 -29.53
CA THR A 569 14.34 12.13 -30.33
C THR A 569 15.01 11.90 -31.69
N GLY A 570 14.25 12.00 -32.79
CA GLY A 570 14.76 12.16 -34.15
C GLY A 570 14.03 13.33 -34.81
N SER A 571 14.64 14.52 -34.85
CA SER A 571 15.53 15.05 -35.90
C SER A 571 14.80 15.89 -36.95
N ASN A 572 15.13 17.18 -36.94
CA ASN A 572 14.67 18.26 -37.82
C ASN A 572 14.92 18.03 -39.32
N GLY A 573 13.95 18.45 -40.13
CA GLY A 573 14.12 18.83 -41.54
C GLY A 573 13.10 19.91 -41.94
N GLN A 574 13.52 21.17 -41.97
CA GLN A 574 12.81 22.36 -42.51
C GLN A 574 13.13 22.54 -44.02
N PRO A 575 12.56 23.53 -44.77
CA PRO A 575 11.24 24.20 -44.71
C PRO A 575 10.59 24.39 -46.12
N GLY A 576 9.32 24.83 -46.23
CA GLY A 576 8.81 25.32 -47.53
C GLY A 576 7.31 25.66 -47.67
N ALA A 577 6.94 26.88 -47.28
CA ALA A 577 5.98 27.81 -47.93
C ALA A 577 4.47 27.51 -48.12
N ALA A 578 3.69 28.37 -47.43
CA ALA A 578 2.56 29.20 -47.89
C ALA A 578 1.12 28.67 -47.84
N GLY A 579 0.27 29.39 -47.09
CA GLY A 579 -1.19 29.41 -47.26
C GLY A 579 -1.98 29.79 -46.00
N ASP A 580 -2.16 31.10 -45.77
CA ASP A 580 -2.93 31.71 -44.68
C ASP A 580 -4.41 31.29 -44.58
N GLY A 581 -4.95 31.27 -43.34
CA GLY A 581 -6.39 31.24 -43.09
C GLY A 581 -6.75 31.19 -41.59
N HIS A 582 -7.16 32.33 -41.03
CA HIS A 582 -7.61 32.60 -39.66
C HIS A 582 -8.62 31.62 -39.03
N GLY A 583 -8.53 31.43 -37.70
CA GLY A 583 -9.67 30.98 -36.86
C GLY A 583 -9.28 30.54 -35.44
N ASP A 584 -9.38 31.48 -34.49
CA ASP A 584 -9.55 31.38 -33.02
C ASP A 584 -8.97 30.24 -32.15
N GLN A 585 -8.32 30.69 -31.08
CA GLN A 585 -7.87 29.93 -29.92
C GLN A 585 -9.06 29.45 -29.06
N ALA A 586 -9.11 28.15 -28.80
CA ALA A 586 -9.62 27.59 -27.54
C ALA A 586 -8.74 26.39 -27.19
N GLY A 587 -7.89 26.55 -26.17
CA GLY A 587 -7.04 25.50 -25.64
C GLY A 587 -7.87 24.55 -24.81
N ASP A 588 -7.94 23.30 -25.25
CA ASP A 588 -8.56 22.20 -24.53
C ASP A 588 -7.49 21.51 -23.69
N SER A 589 -7.72 21.49 -22.38
CA SER A 589 -6.88 20.85 -21.38
C SER A 589 -7.07 19.33 -21.44
N SER A 590 -6.02 18.60 -21.76
CA SER A 590 -5.98 17.14 -21.81
C SER A 590 -6.14 16.52 -20.41
N GLY A 591 -7.37 16.16 -20.07
CA GLY A 591 -7.68 15.26 -18.96
C GLY A 591 -7.47 13.79 -19.34
N ALA A 592 -7.23 12.94 -18.34
CA ALA A 592 -7.10 11.50 -18.48
C ALA A 592 -8.30 10.86 -19.22
N PRO A 593 -8.13 9.76 -19.99
CA PRO A 593 -9.23 9.14 -20.70
C PRO A 593 -10.18 8.48 -19.70
N ARG A 594 -11.29 9.16 -19.40
CA ARG A 594 -12.50 8.54 -18.85
C ARG A 594 -13.12 7.64 -19.92
N ALA A 595 -13.86 6.62 -19.50
CA ALA A 595 -14.75 5.89 -20.40
C ALA A 595 -15.56 6.90 -21.24
N ALA A 596 -15.44 6.85 -22.56
CA ALA A 596 -16.16 7.76 -23.43
C ALA A 596 -17.67 7.60 -23.21
N ALA A 597 -18.40 8.72 -23.21
CA ALA A 597 -19.85 8.73 -23.00
C ALA A 597 -20.56 7.70 -23.91
N GLY A 598 -21.28 6.74 -23.31
CA GLY A 598 -22.13 5.78 -24.04
C GLY A 598 -21.87 4.27 -23.86
N THR A 599 -20.97 3.85 -22.95
CA THR A 599 -20.75 2.42 -22.59
C THR A 599 -21.49 2.08 -21.29
N ASP A 600 -22.17 0.92 -21.22
CA ASP A 600 -22.80 0.42 -20.00
C ASP A 600 -21.75 -0.23 -19.08
N LEU A 601 -21.48 0.39 -17.94
CA LEU A 601 -20.41 -0.03 -17.02
C LEU A 601 -20.75 -1.36 -16.32
N ASN A 602 -22.03 -1.61 -16.03
CA ASN A 602 -22.47 -2.85 -15.39
C ASN A 602 -22.33 -4.05 -16.35
N GLU A 603 -22.61 -3.85 -17.65
CA GLU A 603 -22.37 -4.88 -18.67
C GLU A 603 -20.86 -5.13 -18.88
N LEU A 604 -20.04 -4.08 -18.80
CA LEU A 604 -18.59 -4.15 -18.91
C LEU A 604 -17.95 -4.96 -17.76
N ASP A 605 -18.37 -4.70 -16.52
CA ASP A 605 -17.86 -5.38 -15.33
C ASP A 605 -18.27 -6.86 -15.31
N ARG A 606 -19.52 -7.17 -15.67
CA ARG A 606 -19.98 -8.56 -15.82
C ARG A 606 -19.20 -9.34 -16.87
N LEU A 607 -18.91 -8.72 -18.02
CA LEU A 607 -18.13 -9.35 -19.08
C LEU A 607 -16.68 -9.61 -18.64
N GLY A 608 -16.04 -8.64 -17.98
CA GLY A 608 -14.69 -8.80 -17.44
C GLY A 608 -14.59 -9.88 -16.36
N MET A 609 -15.59 -10.01 -15.49
CA MET A 609 -15.64 -11.04 -14.46
C MET A 609 -15.70 -12.44 -15.08
N ARG A 610 -16.58 -12.65 -16.07
CA ARG A 610 -16.69 -13.93 -16.79
C ARG A 610 -15.40 -14.33 -17.50
N ILE A 611 -14.72 -13.37 -18.13
CA ILE A 611 -13.42 -13.62 -18.78
C ILE A 611 -12.36 -14.00 -17.74
N THR A 612 -12.38 -13.38 -16.57
CA THR A 612 -11.42 -13.64 -15.48
C THR A 612 -11.60 -15.04 -14.89
N PHE A 613 -12.84 -15.49 -14.67
CA PHE A 613 -13.11 -16.87 -14.23
C PHE A 613 -12.61 -17.89 -15.25
N ALA A 614 -12.96 -17.73 -16.52
CA ALA A 614 -12.51 -18.64 -17.58
C ALA A 614 -10.98 -18.64 -17.75
N PHE A 615 -10.33 -17.49 -17.54
CA PHE A 615 -8.87 -17.38 -17.52
C PHE A 615 -8.26 -18.17 -16.34
N GLU A 616 -8.80 -18.03 -15.14
CA GLU A 616 -8.32 -18.76 -13.96
C GLU A 616 -8.60 -20.27 -14.06
N GLU A 617 -9.73 -20.70 -14.61
CA GLU A 617 -10.03 -22.12 -14.86
C GLU A 617 -8.97 -22.77 -15.76
N ARG A 618 -8.57 -22.07 -16.83
CA ARG A 618 -7.53 -22.54 -17.75
C ARG A 618 -6.15 -22.67 -17.13
N ARG A 619 -5.88 -22.00 -16.02
CA ARG A 619 -4.57 -22.12 -15.36
C ARG A 619 -4.37 -23.51 -14.74
N PHE A 620 -5.44 -24.29 -14.61
CA PHE A 620 -5.44 -25.60 -13.98
C PHE A 620 -5.92 -26.72 -14.92
N ILE A 621 -5.46 -26.73 -16.18
CA ILE A 621 -5.76 -27.80 -17.15
C ILE A 621 -5.51 -29.18 -16.52
N GLY A 622 -6.53 -30.05 -16.61
CA GLY A 622 -6.47 -31.42 -16.08
C GLY A 622 -6.82 -31.55 -14.59
N ARG A 623 -7.20 -30.46 -13.93
CA ARG A 623 -7.74 -30.47 -12.56
C ARG A 623 -9.22 -30.09 -12.57
N LYS A 624 -9.97 -30.55 -11.56
CA LYS A 624 -11.38 -30.18 -11.41
C LYS A 624 -11.49 -28.81 -10.73
N THR A 625 -11.81 -27.78 -11.52
CA THR A 625 -12.08 -26.42 -11.04
C THR A 625 -13.58 -26.23 -10.78
N VAL A 626 -13.92 -25.46 -9.75
CA VAL A 626 -15.30 -25.03 -9.46
C VAL A 626 -15.31 -23.53 -9.20
N VAL A 627 -16.22 -22.82 -9.84
CA VAL A 627 -16.48 -21.40 -9.57
C VAL A 627 -17.56 -21.28 -8.50
N LEU A 628 -17.30 -20.50 -7.45
CA LEU A 628 -18.22 -20.25 -6.35
C LEU A 628 -18.54 -18.74 -6.25
N PRO A 629 -19.77 -18.36 -5.89
CA PRO A 629 -20.94 -19.22 -5.76
C PRO A 629 -21.42 -19.74 -7.13
N GLY A 630 -21.91 -20.99 -7.19
CA GLY A 630 -22.33 -21.60 -8.44
C GLY A 630 -23.18 -22.86 -8.29
N GLU A 631 -23.74 -23.36 -9.39
CA GLU A 631 -24.60 -24.56 -9.40
C GLU A 631 -23.81 -25.87 -9.23
N THR A 632 -22.50 -25.83 -9.44
CA THR A 632 -21.64 -27.02 -9.35
C THR A 632 -21.18 -27.21 -7.90
N PRO A 633 -21.48 -28.36 -7.26
CA PRO A 633 -21.07 -28.59 -5.88
C PRO A 633 -19.53 -28.62 -5.78
N PRO A 634 -18.93 -27.95 -4.78
CA PRO A 634 -17.48 -27.90 -4.61
C PRO A 634 -16.86 -29.23 -4.13
N GLU A 635 -17.69 -30.25 -3.87
CA GLU A 635 -17.25 -31.58 -3.46
C GLU A 635 -16.26 -32.19 -4.48
N ASN A 636 -15.07 -32.53 -3.98
CA ASN A 636 -13.94 -33.07 -4.74
C ASN A 636 -13.33 -32.12 -5.79
N ALA A 637 -13.50 -30.80 -5.66
CA ALA A 637 -12.77 -29.83 -6.48
C ALA A 637 -11.30 -29.75 -6.05
N ASP A 638 -10.38 -29.70 -7.02
CA ASP A 638 -8.95 -29.48 -6.78
C ASP A 638 -8.63 -27.99 -6.58
N VAL A 639 -9.47 -27.13 -7.16
CA VAL A 639 -9.31 -25.67 -7.19
C VAL A 639 -10.68 -25.01 -7.09
N LEU A 640 -10.78 -24.00 -6.22
CA LEU A 640 -11.95 -23.14 -6.11
C LEU A 640 -11.58 -21.75 -6.64
N ILE A 641 -12.42 -21.20 -7.51
CA ILE A 641 -12.33 -19.82 -8.00
C ILE A 641 -13.55 -19.11 -7.43
N VAL A 642 -13.34 -18.19 -6.51
CA VAL A 642 -14.40 -17.62 -5.69
C VAL A 642 -14.60 -16.16 -6.08
N ASP A 643 -15.83 -15.81 -6.43
CA ASP A 643 -16.26 -14.43 -6.55
C ASP A 643 -16.35 -13.82 -5.15
N VAL A 644 -15.53 -12.80 -4.91
CA VAL A 644 -15.48 -12.07 -3.64
C VAL A 644 -15.72 -10.58 -3.86
N SER A 645 -16.30 -10.22 -5.01
CA SER A 645 -16.57 -8.84 -5.41
C SER A 645 -17.66 -8.17 -4.56
N SER A 646 -18.50 -8.95 -3.87
CA SER A 646 -19.49 -8.45 -2.92
C SER A 646 -19.60 -9.32 -1.68
N PRO A 647 -20.04 -8.75 -0.53
CA PRO A 647 -20.34 -9.52 0.68
C PRO A 647 -21.33 -10.67 0.46
N GLU A 648 -22.31 -10.49 -0.43
CA GLU A 648 -23.30 -11.51 -0.78
C GLU A 648 -22.66 -12.72 -1.48
N MET A 649 -21.74 -12.46 -2.42
CA MET A 649 -21.01 -13.53 -3.11
C MET A 649 -20.07 -14.27 -2.15
N ILE A 650 -19.42 -13.55 -1.23
CA ILE A 650 -18.57 -14.13 -0.19
C ILE A 650 -19.40 -15.03 0.74
N ALA A 651 -20.54 -14.54 1.25
CA ALA A 651 -21.41 -15.29 2.14
C ALA A 651 -21.91 -16.57 1.45
N THR A 652 -22.38 -16.46 0.21
CA THR A 652 -22.88 -17.60 -0.57
C THR A 652 -21.75 -18.62 -0.84
N ALA A 653 -20.52 -18.16 -1.10
CA ALA A 653 -19.38 -19.04 -1.30
C ALA A 653 -18.94 -19.76 0.00
N ILE A 654 -19.01 -19.09 1.15
CA ILE A 654 -18.76 -19.67 2.48
C ILE A 654 -19.79 -20.76 2.79
N GLU A 655 -21.08 -20.50 2.54
CA GLU A 655 -22.15 -21.49 2.72
C GLU A 655 -21.97 -22.74 1.85
N GLN A 656 -21.43 -22.56 0.64
CA GLN A 656 -21.20 -23.66 -0.29
C GLN A 656 -19.93 -24.47 0.03
N SER A 657 -18.94 -23.90 0.74
CA SER A 657 -17.63 -24.53 0.94
C SER A 657 -16.95 -24.15 2.25
N THR A 658 -16.74 -25.15 3.12
CA THR A 658 -15.98 -25.00 4.38
C THR A 658 -14.51 -24.61 4.13
N VAL A 659 -13.95 -24.94 2.96
CA VAL A 659 -12.58 -24.53 2.60
C VAL A 659 -12.51 -23.02 2.36
N VAL A 660 -13.58 -22.41 1.83
CA VAL A 660 -13.66 -20.96 1.66
C VAL A 660 -13.76 -20.28 3.03
N GLU A 661 -14.58 -20.82 3.94
CA GLU A 661 -14.69 -20.36 5.33
C GLU A 661 -13.32 -20.35 6.05
N GLU A 662 -12.60 -21.47 6.04
CA GLU A 662 -11.28 -21.60 6.68
C GLU A 662 -10.24 -20.62 6.09
N VAL A 663 -10.29 -20.36 4.78
CA VAL A 663 -9.39 -19.39 4.13
C VAL A 663 -9.74 -17.96 4.51
N PHE A 664 -11.03 -17.62 4.62
CA PHE A 664 -11.47 -16.29 5.07
C PHE A 664 -11.16 -16.02 6.54
N ASP A 665 -11.15 -17.04 7.39
CA ASP A 665 -10.65 -16.94 8.77
C ASP A 665 -9.14 -16.65 8.80
N GLN A 666 -8.35 -17.35 7.98
CA GLN A 666 -6.91 -17.08 7.83
C GLN A 666 -6.63 -15.66 7.31
N LEU A 667 -7.44 -15.16 6.37
CA LEU A 667 -7.35 -13.79 5.88
C LEU A 667 -7.67 -12.76 6.99
N ALA A 668 -8.67 -13.04 7.83
CA ALA A 668 -9.06 -12.18 8.95
C ALA A 668 -7.98 -12.07 10.03
N GLU A 669 -7.32 -13.18 10.37
CA GLU A 669 -6.16 -13.17 11.28
C GLU A 669 -5.01 -12.29 10.77
N GLN A 670 -4.91 -12.13 9.45
CA GLN A 670 -3.93 -11.27 8.79
C GLN A 670 -4.44 -9.83 8.56
N GLY A 671 -5.61 -9.49 9.10
CA GLY A 671 -6.19 -8.15 9.07
C GLY A 671 -6.92 -7.80 7.77
N ILE A 672 -7.24 -8.78 6.93
CA ILE A 672 -8.06 -8.59 5.73
C ILE A 672 -9.54 -8.73 6.12
N SER A 673 -10.35 -7.77 5.69
CA SER A 673 -11.79 -7.75 6.00
C SER A 673 -12.49 -8.95 5.34
N GLN A 674 -13.29 -9.67 6.12
CA GLN A 674 -14.11 -10.78 5.62
C GLN A 674 -15.27 -10.31 4.73
N LEU A 675 -15.62 -9.03 4.76
CA LEU A 675 -16.70 -8.45 3.95
C LEU A 675 -16.17 -7.66 2.76
N TYR A 676 -15.01 -7.03 2.92
CA TYR A 676 -14.41 -6.15 1.90
C TYR A 676 -12.92 -6.45 1.78
N PRO A 677 -12.56 -7.61 1.19
CA PRO A 677 -11.19 -8.10 1.19
C PRO A 677 -10.25 -7.28 0.29
N GLY A 678 -10.78 -6.36 -0.53
CA GLY A 678 -10.01 -5.44 -1.37
C GLY A 678 -9.42 -6.09 -2.62
N PHE A 679 -10.08 -7.15 -3.10
CA PHE A 679 -9.88 -7.83 -4.37
C PHE A 679 -11.20 -8.48 -4.79
N ASP A 680 -11.37 -8.79 -6.07
CA ASP A 680 -12.64 -9.22 -6.67
C ASP A 680 -12.76 -10.74 -6.85
N VAL A 681 -11.62 -11.45 -7.03
CA VAL A 681 -11.59 -12.91 -7.23
C VAL A 681 -10.55 -13.56 -6.33
N LEU A 682 -10.91 -14.66 -5.68
CA LEU A 682 -10.02 -15.49 -4.86
C LEU A 682 -9.85 -16.88 -5.47
N THR A 683 -8.63 -17.26 -5.80
CA THR A 683 -8.31 -18.63 -6.24
C THR A 683 -7.68 -19.41 -5.09
N ILE A 684 -8.30 -20.53 -4.70
CA ILE A 684 -7.84 -21.45 -3.66
C ILE A 684 -7.41 -22.78 -4.30
N GLN A 685 -6.20 -23.22 -3.99
CA GLN A 685 -5.65 -24.49 -4.47
C GLN A 685 -5.24 -25.36 -3.29
N GLY A 686 -5.80 -26.57 -3.20
CA GLY A 686 -5.43 -27.52 -2.14
C GLY A 686 -5.64 -26.99 -0.71
N GLY A 687 -6.66 -26.15 -0.50
CA GLY A 687 -6.98 -25.55 0.80
C GLY A 687 -6.11 -24.35 1.19
N SER A 688 -5.32 -23.79 0.26
CA SER A 688 -4.50 -22.60 0.51
C SER A 688 -4.72 -21.53 -0.55
N ILE A 689 -4.54 -20.26 -0.18
CA ILE A 689 -4.63 -19.11 -1.08
C ILE A 689 -3.59 -19.25 -2.19
N ASP A 690 -4.05 -19.31 -3.44
CA ASP A 690 -3.17 -19.25 -4.61
C ASP A 690 -3.04 -17.84 -5.17
N ARG A 691 -4.17 -17.19 -5.50
CA ARG A 691 -4.23 -15.80 -5.97
C ARG A 691 -5.38 -15.02 -5.34
N MET A 692 -5.11 -13.76 -4.99
CA MET A 692 -6.10 -12.73 -4.69
C MET A 692 -6.04 -11.71 -5.83
N ILE A 693 -7.12 -11.57 -6.57
CA ILE A 693 -7.13 -10.91 -7.88
C ILE A 693 -8.04 -9.69 -7.81
N GLU A 694 -7.45 -8.52 -8.00
CA GLU A 694 -8.18 -7.30 -8.33
C GLU A 694 -8.47 -7.29 -9.83
N LEU A 695 -9.71 -7.05 -10.25
CA LEU A 695 -10.14 -7.03 -11.64
C LEU A 695 -10.41 -5.60 -12.11
N LYS A 696 -9.87 -5.23 -13.28
CA LYS A 696 -10.25 -4.00 -13.99
C LYS A 696 -10.61 -4.28 -15.44
N SER A 697 -11.81 -3.85 -15.83
CA SER A 697 -12.36 -4.01 -17.18
C SER A 697 -12.28 -2.70 -17.96
N SER A 698 -11.93 -2.75 -19.26
CA SER A 698 -11.84 -1.56 -20.13
C SER A 698 -12.46 -1.78 -21.50
N GLY A 699 -13.30 -0.84 -21.92
CA GLY A 699 -13.87 -0.76 -23.26
C GLY A 699 -13.00 -0.03 -24.30
N VAL A 700 -11.84 0.55 -23.94
CA VAL A 700 -10.94 1.29 -24.86
C VAL A 700 -9.50 0.78 -24.76
N ASP A 701 -8.65 1.09 -25.75
CA ASP A 701 -7.19 0.82 -25.75
C ASP A 701 -6.49 1.59 -24.62
N ALA A 702 -6.56 1.03 -23.42
CA ALA A 702 -6.07 1.66 -22.20
C ALA A 702 -4.56 1.43 -22.06
N GLN A 703 -3.76 2.43 -22.45
CA GLN A 703 -2.32 2.45 -22.15
C GLN A 703 -2.02 2.78 -20.69
N ALA A 704 -2.97 3.40 -19.99
CA ALA A 704 -2.89 3.69 -18.57
C ALA A 704 -4.24 3.50 -17.87
N GLN A 705 -4.22 2.98 -16.63
CA GLN A 705 -5.43 2.81 -15.81
C GLN A 705 -5.29 3.46 -14.44
N ALA A 706 -6.39 4.00 -13.90
CA ALA A 706 -6.41 4.67 -12.62
C ALA A 706 -6.95 3.72 -11.53
N MET A 707 -6.26 3.60 -10.40
CA MET A 707 -6.67 2.78 -9.25
C MET A 707 -6.88 3.66 -8.01
N SER A 708 -7.83 3.30 -7.15
CA SER A 708 -8.11 4.04 -5.92
C SER A 708 -7.07 3.72 -4.83
N TRP A 709 -6.81 4.69 -3.97
CA TRP A 709 -5.83 4.53 -2.88
C TRP A 709 -6.28 3.60 -1.73
N ASN A 710 -7.54 3.15 -1.70
CA ASN A 710 -8.03 2.24 -0.66
C ASN A 710 -7.77 0.76 -1.01
N GLU A 711 -7.89 0.38 -2.27
CA GLU A 711 -7.41 -0.91 -2.82
C GLU A 711 -5.89 -1.10 -2.56
N TRP A 712 -5.16 0.01 -2.40
CA TRP A 712 -3.73 0.09 -2.09
C TRP A 712 -3.33 -0.37 -0.66
N LYS A 713 -4.26 -0.46 0.29
CA LYS A 713 -3.96 -0.71 1.72
C LYS A 713 -4.03 -2.20 2.12
N THR A 714 -4.81 -3.00 1.39
CA THR A 714 -5.13 -4.39 1.78
C THR A 714 -4.04 -5.40 1.40
N ALA A 715 -3.04 -4.97 0.62
CA ALA A 715 -2.08 -5.86 -0.03
C ALA A 715 -0.64 -5.88 0.55
N GLY A 716 -0.47 -5.63 1.85
CA GLY A 716 0.85 -5.65 2.51
C GLY A 716 1.00 -6.78 3.51
N GLY A 717 2.01 -7.66 3.38
CA GLY A 717 2.21 -8.80 4.29
C GLY A 717 2.94 -9.98 3.64
N GLU A 718 2.89 -11.16 4.27
CA GLU A 718 3.33 -12.43 3.65
C GLU A 718 2.47 -12.82 2.42
N LEU A 719 1.24 -12.29 2.36
CA LEU A 719 0.32 -12.51 1.25
C LEU A 719 0.60 -11.67 0.00
N ARG A 720 1.56 -10.73 0.05
CA ARG A 720 1.83 -9.81 -1.08
C ARG A 720 2.13 -10.53 -2.40
N SER A 721 2.91 -11.61 -2.36
CA SER A 721 3.23 -12.39 -3.58
C SER A 721 2.03 -13.15 -4.16
N ARG A 722 0.92 -13.21 -3.41
CA ARG A 722 -0.35 -13.82 -3.79
C ARG A 722 -1.34 -12.81 -4.37
N PHE A 723 -1.06 -11.51 -4.33
CA PHE A 723 -1.90 -10.50 -4.97
C PHE A 723 -1.57 -10.33 -6.44
N TRP A 724 -2.62 -10.24 -7.25
CA TRP A 724 -2.56 -10.08 -8.70
C TRP A 724 -3.53 -9.00 -9.17
N LEU A 725 -3.18 -8.32 -10.25
CA LEU A 725 -4.07 -7.43 -10.98
C LEU A 725 -4.44 -8.08 -12.31
N CYS A 726 -5.71 -8.40 -12.52
CA CYS A 726 -6.25 -8.86 -13.80
C CYS A 726 -6.83 -7.67 -14.57
N LEU A 727 -6.27 -7.42 -15.75
CA LEU A 727 -6.70 -6.39 -16.68
C LEU A 727 -7.40 -7.07 -17.86
N VAL A 728 -8.68 -6.78 -18.03
CA VAL A 728 -9.47 -7.25 -19.17
C VAL A 728 -9.75 -6.06 -20.08
N GLY A 729 -9.09 -6.02 -21.24
CA GLY A 729 -9.07 -4.85 -22.11
C GLY A 729 -9.69 -5.08 -23.49
N ASN A 730 -9.98 -3.98 -24.18
CA ASN A 730 -10.51 -3.92 -25.55
C ASN A 730 -11.86 -4.65 -25.73
N LEU A 731 -12.79 -4.49 -24.79
CA LEU A 731 -14.08 -5.21 -24.80
C LEU A 731 -15.17 -4.59 -25.68
N ARG A 732 -14.95 -3.42 -26.28
CA ARG A 732 -15.91 -2.81 -27.22
C ARG A 732 -15.81 -3.43 -28.60
N ALA A 733 -16.97 -3.74 -29.19
CA ALA A 733 -17.05 -4.40 -30.49
C ALA A 733 -16.69 -3.50 -31.67
N ASP A 734 -16.61 -2.17 -31.48
CA ASP A 734 -16.28 -1.20 -32.51
C ASP A 734 -14.77 -0.89 -32.64
N LEU A 735 -13.92 -1.60 -31.88
CA LEU A 735 -12.47 -1.44 -31.94
C LEU A 735 -11.86 -2.24 -33.11
N GLU A 736 -11.88 -1.67 -34.31
CA GLU A 736 -11.47 -2.34 -35.57
C GLU A 736 -10.02 -2.87 -35.61
N ASN A 737 -9.13 -2.46 -34.69
CA ASN A 737 -7.69 -2.80 -34.71
C ASN A 737 -7.09 -3.18 -33.33
N ALA A 738 -7.91 -3.57 -32.36
CA ALA A 738 -7.43 -3.91 -31.02
C ALA A 738 -8.14 -5.17 -30.49
N PRO A 739 -7.50 -6.35 -30.50
CA PRO A 739 -8.15 -7.57 -30.03
C PRO A 739 -8.39 -7.52 -28.51
N PRO A 740 -9.50 -8.11 -28.02
CA PRO A 740 -9.75 -8.28 -26.59
C PRO A 740 -8.65 -9.13 -25.94
N PHE A 741 -8.28 -8.81 -24.70
CA PHE A 741 -7.24 -9.54 -23.97
C PHE A 741 -7.53 -9.60 -22.47
N VAL A 742 -6.94 -10.59 -21.80
CA VAL A 742 -6.81 -10.65 -20.34
C VAL A 742 -5.32 -10.73 -19.96
N ARG A 743 -4.91 -9.93 -18.97
CA ARG A 743 -3.53 -9.90 -18.47
C ARG A 743 -3.51 -9.89 -16.94
N ALA A 744 -2.85 -10.86 -16.33
CA ALA A 744 -2.67 -10.97 -14.88
C ALA A 744 -1.24 -10.57 -14.49
N VAL A 745 -1.09 -9.52 -13.70
CA VAL A 745 0.20 -8.99 -13.22
C VAL A 745 0.43 -9.43 -11.77
N GLN A 746 1.52 -10.14 -11.50
CA GLN A 746 1.90 -10.58 -10.15
C GLN A 746 2.58 -9.46 -9.36
N ASP A 747 2.29 -9.35 -8.06
CA ASP A 747 2.83 -8.29 -7.20
C ASP A 747 2.84 -6.95 -7.93
N PRO A 748 1.66 -6.44 -8.34
CA PRO A 748 1.58 -5.14 -9.02
C PRO A 748 2.29 -4.08 -8.16
N PHE A 749 2.30 -4.23 -6.83
CA PHE A 749 2.97 -3.32 -5.89
C PHE A 749 4.50 -3.24 -6.03
N GLY A 750 5.18 -4.33 -6.37
CA GLY A 750 6.64 -4.36 -6.57
C GLY A 750 7.08 -3.88 -7.95
N THR A 751 6.14 -3.84 -8.89
CA THR A 751 6.41 -3.79 -10.32
C THR A 751 6.09 -2.42 -10.94
N LEU A 752 5.37 -1.54 -10.22
CA LEU A 752 4.87 -0.27 -10.75
C LEU A 752 5.86 0.91 -10.61
N ALA A 753 6.32 1.45 -11.74
CA ALA A 753 6.88 2.79 -11.82
C ALA A 753 5.74 3.82 -11.69
N SER A 754 5.74 4.64 -10.64
CA SER A 754 4.62 5.54 -10.34
C SER A 754 4.81 6.94 -10.95
N SER A 755 3.94 7.37 -11.85
CA SER A 755 3.64 8.80 -12.05
C SER A 755 2.37 9.14 -11.29
N LYS A 756 2.46 10.04 -10.29
CA LYS A 756 1.29 10.55 -9.56
C LYS A 756 0.73 11.79 -10.27
N SER A 757 -0.57 11.83 -10.50
CA SER A 757 -1.30 13.06 -10.82
C SER A 757 -2.21 13.43 -9.64
N GLU A 758 -2.14 14.67 -9.16
CA GLU A 758 -3.12 15.22 -8.21
C GLU A 758 -4.21 15.94 -9.01
N ASP A 759 -5.45 15.44 -8.96
CA ASP A 759 -6.63 16.20 -9.38
C ASP A 759 -7.12 17.09 -8.24
N VAL A 760 -7.75 18.22 -8.57
CA VAL A 760 -8.12 19.32 -7.65
C VAL A 760 -9.23 18.96 -6.64
N ILE A 761 -9.76 17.74 -6.68
CA ILE A 761 -10.64 17.18 -5.65
C ILE A 761 -9.81 16.17 -4.86
N ARG A 762 -9.84 16.20 -3.51
CA ARG A 762 -9.01 15.37 -2.59
C ARG A 762 -9.23 13.84 -2.75
N LYS A 763 -8.94 13.27 -3.91
CA LYS A 763 -8.91 11.84 -4.21
C LYS A 763 -7.55 11.56 -4.85
N ARG A 764 -6.73 10.75 -4.17
CA ARG A 764 -5.47 10.26 -4.74
C ARG A 764 -5.79 9.07 -5.64
N THR A 765 -5.34 9.16 -6.88
CA THR A 765 -5.52 8.11 -7.88
C THR A 765 -4.14 7.66 -8.35
N VAL A 766 -3.88 6.36 -8.41
CA VAL A 766 -2.63 5.79 -8.91
C VAL A 766 -2.80 5.49 -10.38
N GLN A 767 -1.96 6.06 -11.25
CA GLN A 767 -2.00 5.78 -12.68
C GLN A 767 -1.01 4.66 -13.02
N LEU A 768 -1.53 3.52 -13.46
CA LEU A 768 -0.83 2.31 -13.85
C LEU A 768 -0.42 2.40 -15.32
N ARG A 769 0.85 2.24 -15.65
CA ARG A 769 1.31 2.10 -17.04
C ARG A 769 1.27 0.62 -17.44
N VAL A 770 0.22 0.24 -18.14
CA VAL A 770 -0.18 -1.16 -18.37
C VAL A 770 0.88 -1.97 -19.15
N ARG A 771 1.87 -1.32 -19.78
CA ARG A 771 2.93 -1.95 -20.58
C ARG A 771 4.30 -2.04 -19.88
N GLU A 772 4.47 -1.43 -18.71
CA GLU A 772 5.74 -1.34 -17.98
C GLU A 772 5.71 -2.25 -16.72
N PHE A 773 5.95 -3.56 -16.89
CA PHE A 773 5.93 -4.56 -15.80
C PHE A 773 7.05 -5.61 -15.90
N ALA A 774 7.40 -6.27 -14.79
CA ALA A 774 8.47 -7.26 -14.72
C ALA A 774 8.05 -8.64 -15.27
N ALA A 775 6.85 -9.11 -14.90
CA ALA A 775 6.25 -10.34 -15.44
C ALA A 775 4.72 -10.27 -15.38
N ALA A 776 4.04 -10.77 -16.42
CA ALA A 776 2.59 -10.95 -16.44
C ALA A 776 2.21 -12.21 -17.22
N ASP A 777 1.11 -12.85 -16.84
CA ASP A 777 0.47 -13.87 -17.66
C ASP A 777 -0.52 -13.16 -18.58
N GLN A 778 -0.49 -13.42 -19.89
CA GLN A 778 -1.43 -12.80 -20.84
C GLN A 778 -2.05 -13.85 -21.76
N LEU A 779 -3.34 -13.66 -22.05
CA LEU A 779 -4.08 -14.36 -23.09
C LEU A 779 -4.80 -13.33 -23.99
N THR A 780 -4.50 -13.35 -25.28
CA THR A 780 -5.27 -12.62 -26.30
C THR A 780 -6.50 -13.46 -26.65
N LEU A 781 -7.69 -12.86 -26.64
CA LEU A 781 -8.94 -13.55 -26.94
C LEU A 781 -9.20 -13.51 -28.45
N GLU A 782 -9.57 -14.65 -29.03
CA GLU A 782 -9.96 -14.73 -30.45
C GLU A 782 -11.47 -14.48 -30.60
N LEU A 783 -11.91 -13.97 -31.75
CA LEU A 783 -13.34 -13.80 -32.05
C LEU A 783 -13.80 -14.96 -32.93
N ARG A 784 -14.97 -15.54 -32.64
CA ARG A 784 -15.60 -16.50 -33.56
C ARG A 784 -15.94 -15.80 -34.87
N HIS A 785 -15.35 -16.25 -35.98
CA HIS A 785 -15.80 -15.84 -37.30
C HIS A 785 -17.13 -16.54 -37.62
N GLU A 786 -18.07 -15.81 -38.25
CA GLU A 786 -19.42 -16.30 -38.61
C GLU A 786 -19.45 -17.53 -39.55
N GLU A 787 -18.31 -18.12 -39.93
CA GLU A 787 -18.26 -19.29 -40.83
C GLU A 787 -18.43 -20.65 -40.12
N ASP A 788 -18.39 -20.73 -38.79
CA ASP A 788 -18.50 -22.01 -38.03
C ASP A 788 -19.83 -22.20 -37.27
N ALA A 789 -20.94 -21.66 -37.79
CA ALA A 789 -22.26 -22.09 -37.33
C ALA A 789 -22.56 -23.52 -37.85
N PRO A 790 -22.82 -24.53 -37.00
CA PRO A 790 -23.23 -25.83 -37.48
C PRO A 790 -24.56 -25.69 -38.23
N ALA A 791 -24.58 -26.20 -39.47
CA ALA A 791 -25.78 -26.26 -40.30
C ALA A 791 -26.92 -26.91 -39.50
N GLN A 792 -28.03 -26.18 -39.38
CA GLN A 792 -29.30 -26.76 -38.95
C GLN A 792 -29.68 -27.85 -39.96
N ASP A 793 -29.64 -29.11 -39.51
CA ASP A 793 -30.26 -30.22 -40.23
C ASP A 793 -31.79 -30.03 -40.19
N ASP A 794 -32.37 -29.75 -41.35
CA ASP A 794 -33.80 -29.94 -41.62
C ASP A 794 -34.10 -31.46 -41.63
N THR A 795 -34.73 -31.97 -40.56
CA THR A 795 -35.86 -32.93 -40.64
C THR A 795 -36.57 -33.13 -39.32
#